data_AF-A0A6C7E3S2-F1
#
_entry.id   AF-A0A6C7E3S2-F1
#
_cell.length_a   1.000
_cell.length_b   1.000
_cell.length_c   1.000
_cell.angle_alpha   90.00
_cell.angle_beta   90.00
_cell.angle_gamma   90.00
#
_symmetry.space_group_name_H-M   'P 1'
#
loop_
_entity.id
_entity.type
_entity.pdbx_description
1 polymer ?
#
loop_
_entity_poly.entity_id
_entity_poly.type
_entity_poly.pdbx_seq_one_letter_code
_entity_poly.pdbx_strand_id
1 'polypeptide(L)'
;MSDEGRRHQVSAPFVVPTQRDMEVSGNGEFHMTVIDDLAEQDEDIIKGVVGDRPDEISTAAVIGRWFKRVLLAIVAVFVIAMLVTQPKAQKTAIVALASIGLSLAVWIGANLVFNQARSRWMRFRALVFGIVGFAFGAVVSGNRLLDGAGSGFFSWVWFPLVTAAIAAAVGAALATTDEPTTRLALGIGGVGAIGLLTGVLLDESARPEFEVVPLIIATVVTAGIGAAVSTLRRLPVLHGALWGAAAGWGIGAFAFPDLGDGPAGWAIIAATVPMAIVGLRLGLATNPDAPGRARIDTRSRSFIFLAPALLFIGGTLVAPALRTLYLSFYGDDSVERVWFGNYVDIWQDPNSRDFDDWTNMFTSVPFIIGVVLLVVFAVVGTQMKKTTGRVVELGSPSFGPLVAGLLFLAFGVFTALRGTIINNLWWVVVVTLFSTALGLAVAVLAQDAPFERLAKSIIFLPMAISLVGASVIWRFMYVARDSSKEQTGVLNALWVGLGRLSTGQGIASVVLVFATMLIGASYVLRSLKARKWLYAIVALILTPLAMFLVMIVWNSLGGNVMKAVVGIPLTLIFVALVAYGGQQLTRRAYGSAAIPAVAALGLGWFLVRYWGIIGGGVGGQRRNDAGVLLADPINFVQEQPYNNVFLMVVLIWIQTGFAMVILSAAIQAVPDEIIEAARVDGATQSQIFWRVTLPQIGPTIGVVVTTIIVLVMKVYDIVKVMANDKFETSVLANDMYNQAFQFGNTGRGAALAMLIFVSVMPIMITNIRRMQREN
;
A
#
# COMPACT_ATOMS: atom_id res chain seq x y z
N MET A 1 -60.12 -9.37 2.78
CA MET A 1 -59.84 -8.82 1.44
C MET A 1 -58.52 -8.08 1.56
N SER A 2 -57.51 -8.54 0.79
CA SER A 2 -56.15 -8.01 0.53
C SER A 2 -55.17 -7.71 1.68
N ASP A 3 -54.09 -8.52 1.68
CA ASP A 3 -52.64 -8.23 1.81
C ASP A 3 -52.08 -7.32 2.93
N GLU A 4 -51.19 -7.88 3.76
CA GLU A 4 -49.74 -7.56 3.79
C GLU A 4 -48.98 -8.27 4.94
N GLY A 5 -47.76 -8.75 4.64
CA GLY A 5 -46.60 -8.53 5.51
C GLY A 5 -46.19 -9.61 6.52
N ARG A 6 -45.64 -10.75 6.06
CA ARG A 6 -44.84 -11.65 6.92
C ARG A 6 -43.47 -11.01 7.25
N ARG A 7 -43.26 -10.77 8.55
CA ARG A 7 -41.94 -10.73 9.21
C ARG A 7 -41.36 -12.13 9.31
N HIS A 8 -40.02 -12.25 9.34
CA HIS A 8 -39.17 -13.13 10.19
C HIS A 8 -37.74 -13.12 9.60
N GLN A 9 -36.74 -12.49 10.24
CA GLN A 9 -35.84 -13.05 11.27
C GLN A 9 -35.35 -14.47 10.98
N VAL A 10 -34.07 -14.65 10.64
CA VAL A 10 -33.22 -15.74 11.14
C VAL A 10 -31.74 -15.30 11.18
N SER A 11 -31.22 -15.16 12.40
CA SER A 11 -29.82 -15.31 12.78
C SER A 11 -29.56 -16.80 13.11
N ALA A 12 -28.45 -17.39 12.67
CA ALA A 12 -28.03 -18.73 13.09
C ALA A 12 -26.61 -18.72 13.69
N PRO A 13 -26.38 -19.31 14.88
CA PRO A 13 -25.08 -19.34 15.56
C PRO A 13 -24.23 -20.56 15.15
N PHE A 14 -22.92 -20.40 15.26
CA PHE A 14 -21.90 -21.42 14.99
C PHE A 14 -21.88 -22.49 16.10
N VAL A 15 -22.15 -23.77 15.77
CA VAL A 15 -22.10 -24.90 16.71
C VAL A 15 -20.90 -25.80 16.38
N VAL A 16 -20.09 -26.11 17.39
CA VAL A 16 -18.95 -27.05 17.33
C VAL A 16 -19.46 -28.47 17.65
N PRO A 17 -19.13 -29.53 16.89
CA PRO A 17 -19.61 -30.86 17.21
C PRO A 17 -18.77 -31.54 18.30
N THR A 18 -19.44 -32.14 19.29
CA THR A 18 -18.88 -32.97 20.35
C THR A 18 -18.84 -34.45 19.99
N GLN A 19 -17.85 -35.18 20.53
CA GLN A 19 -17.70 -36.64 20.46
C GLN A 19 -18.93 -37.40 20.99
N ARG A 20 -19.79 -37.88 20.09
CA ARG A 20 -20.60 -39.09 20.24
C ARG A 20 -21.17 -39.36 18.85
N ASP A 21 -20.83 -40.54 18.32
CA ASP A 21 -21.42 -41.25 17.18
C ASP A 21 -20.30 -41.95 16.41
N MET A 22 -19.80 -43.03 17.00
CA MET A 22 -18.96 -44.02 16.32
C MET A 22 -19.67 -45.36 16.46
N GLU A 23 -20.42 -45.76 15.44
CA GLU A 23 -20.86 -47.15 15.27
C GLU A 23 -19.87 -47.90 14.38
N VAL A 24 -19.56 -49.12 14.81
CA VAL A 24 -18.62 -50.06 14.19
C VAL A 24 -19.42 -50.94 13.24
N SER A 25 -19.10 -50.90 11.94
CA SER A 25 -19.57 -51.89 10.95
C SER A 25 -18.45 -52.88 10.64
N GLY A 26 -18.79 -54.17 10.75
CA GLY A 26 -17.90 -55.31 10.60
C GLY A 26 -17.57 -55.62 9.14
N ASN A 27 -16.61 -54.90 8.59
CA ASN A 27 -15.62 -55.37 7.61
C ASN A 27 -14.59 -54.25 7.45
N GLY A 28 -13.32 -54.56 7.70
CA GLY A 28 -12.25 -53.58 7.93
C GLY A 28 -11.80 -52.76 6.72
N GLU A 29 -12.70 -51.94 6.16
CA GLU A 29 -12.38 -50.88 5.19
C GLU A 29 -12.96 -49.54 5.66
N PHE A 30 -12.09 -48.54 5.83
CA PHE A 30 -12.49 -47.17 6.13
C PHE A 30 -12.96 -46.48 4.85
N HIS A 31 -14.28 -46.47 4.61
CA HIS A 31 -14.90 -45.56 3.65
C HIS A 31 -15.43 -44.31 4.39
N MET A 32 -15.06 -43.13 3.88
CA MET A 32 -15.45 -41.83 4.42
C MET A 32 -16.83 -41.44 3.88
N THR A 33 -17.90 -42.00 4.46
CA THR A 33 -19.30 -41.59 4.23
C THR A 33 -19.63 -40.35 5.05
N VAL A 34 -19.11 -39.19 4.62
CA VAL A 34 -19.55 -37.86 5.10
C VAL A 34 -19.78 -36.90 3.93
N ILE A 35 -19.52 -37.33 2.69
CA ILE A 35 -19.62 -36.48 1.50
C ILE A 35 -21.01 -36.56 0.83
N ASP A 36 -21.76 -37.65 1.03
CA ASP A 36 -23.06 -37.82 0.36
C ASP A 36 -24.21 -37.10 1.09
N ASP A 37 -24.24 -37.07 2.42
CA ASP A 37 -25.31 -36.40 3.19
C ASP A 37 -25.27 -34.85 3.11
N LEU A 38 -24.09 -34.26 2.86
CA LEU A 38 -23.97 -32.80 2.67
C LEU A 38 -24.35 -32.36 1.25
N ALA A 39 -24.38 -33.27 0.29
CA ALA A 39 -24.81 -32.97 -1.08
C ALA A 39 -26.34 -32.99 -1.22
N GLU A 40 -27.05 -33.79 -0.41
CA GLU A 40 -28.52 -33.84 -0.42
C GLU A 40 -29.18 -32.67 0.32
N GLN A 41 -28.58 -32.16 1.40
CA GLN A 41 -29.12 -31.00 2.12
C GLN A 41 -29.02 -29.68 1.35
N ASP A 42 -28.02 -29.52 0.49
CA ASP A 42 -27.88 -28.33 -0.36
C ASP A 42 -28.89 -28.33 -1.53
N GLU A 43 -29.38 -29.50 -1.96
CA GLU A 43 -30.31 -29.57 -3.09
C GLU A 43 -31.73 -29.11 -2.73
N ASP A 44 -32.18 -29.32 -1.48
CA ASP A 44 -33.49 -28.87 -1.02
C ASP A 44 -33.52 -27.41 -0.57
N ILE A 45 -32.40 -26.87 -0.09
CA ILE A 45 -32.30 -25.43 0.26
C ILE A 45 -32.24 -24.57 -1.01
N ILE A 46 -31.60 -25.07 -2.08
CA ILE A 46 -31.58 -24.38 -3.38
C ILE A 46 -32.94 -24.46 -4.10
N LYS A 47 -33.74 -25.50 -3.86
CA LYS A 47 -35.12 -25.61 -4.38
C LYS A 47 -36.12 -24.67 -3.67
N GLY A 48 -35.80 -24.15 -2.48
CA GLY A 48 -36.68 -23.26 -1.71
C GLY A 48 -36.63 -21.76 -2.06
N VAL A 49 -35.59 -21.29 -2.76
CA VAL A 49 -35.39 -19.86 -3.08
C VAL A 49 -35.78 -19.49 -4.52
N VAL A 50 -35.91 -20.48 -5.40
CA VAL A 50 -36.39 -20.28 -6.77
C VAL A 50 -37.86 -20.68 -6.80
N GLY A 51 -38.71 -19.66 -6.78
CA GLY A 51 -40.16 -19.82 -6.85
C GLY A 51 -40.58 -20.79 -7.95
N ASP A 52 -41.48 -21.67 -7.57
CA ASP A 52 -42.16 -22.69 -8.36
C ASP A 52 -42.86 -22.08 -9.59
N ARG A 53 -42.14 -21.97 -10.72
CA ARG A 53 -42.69 -21.73 -12.06
C ARG A 53 -41.89 -22.56 -13.08
N PRO A 54 -42.43 -23.66 -13.63
CA PRO A 54 -41.63 -24.63 -14.39
C PRO A 54 -41.27 -24.28 -15.84
N ASP A 55 -41.39 -23.02 -16.30
CA ASP A 55 -41.54 -22.80 -17.76
C ASP A 55 -40.54 -21.85 -18.43
N GLU A 56 -39.61 -21.19 -17.73
CA GLU A 56 -38.62 -20.31 -18.40
C GLU A 56 -37.21 -20.42 -17.80
N ILE A 57 -36.54 -21.55 -18.02
CA ILE A 57 -35.07 -21.57 -17.98
C ILE A 57 -34.60 -20.76 -19.19
N SER A 58 -34.34 -19.46 -18.99
CA SER A 58 -33.88 -18.60 -20.08
C SER A 58 -32.70 -19.25 -20.80
N THR A 59 -32.79 -19.34 -22.12
CA THR A 59 -31.79 -19.94 -22.99
C THR A 59 -30.39 -19.36 -22.71
N ALA A 60 -30.33 -18.10 -22.25
CA ALA A 60 -29.13 -17.41 -21.81
C ALA A 60 -28.38 -18.08 -20.63
N ALA A 61 -29.08 -18.69 -19.66
CA ALA A 61 -28.45 -19.36 -18.52
C ALA A 61 -27.85 -20.72 -18.91
N VAL A 62 -28.49 -21.46 -19.81
CA VAL A 62 -27.97 -22.72 -20.36
C VAL A 62 -26.81 -22.45 -21.31
N ILE A 63 -26.95 -21.47 -22.21
CA ILE A 63 -25.88 -21.01 -23.09
C ILE A 63 -24.69 -20.49 -22.28
N GLY A 64 -24.91 -19.73 -21.20
CA GLY A 64 -23.84 -19.25 -20.34
C GLY A 64 -23.07 -20.36 -19.62
N ARG A 65 -23.75 -21.41 -19.15
CA ARG A 65 -23.11 -22.59 -18.53
C ARG A 65 -22.33 -23.42 -19.55
N TRP A 66 -22.91 -23.63 -20.74
CA TRP A 66 -22.26 -24.35 -21.83
C TRP A 66 -21.04 -23.58 -22.34
N PHE A 67 -21.16 -22.27 -22.55
CA PHE A 67 -20.07 -21.38 -22.96
C PHE A 67 -18.93 -21.39 -21.93
N LYS A 68 -19.22 -21.32 -20.62
CA LYS A 68 -18.20 -21.44 -19.57
C LYS A 68 -17.46 -22.79 -19.63
N ARG A 69 -18.18 -23.90 -19.81
CA ARG A 69 -17.57 -25.25 -19.90
C ARG A 69 -16.72 -25.42 -21.16
N VAL A 70 -17.19 -24.91 -22.30
CA VAL A 70 -16.44 -24.91 -23.57
C VAL A 70 -15.21 -24.02 -23.48
N LEU A 71 -15.34 -22.82 -22.90
CA LEU A 71 -14.22 -21.91 -22.68
C LEU A 71 -13.17 -22.55 -21.75
N LEU A 72 -13.60 -23.19 -20.66
CA LEU A 72 -12.71 -23.94 -19.76
C LEU A 72 -12.02 -25.11 -20.48
N ALA A 73 -12.73 -25.85 -21.32
CA ALA A 73 -12.15 -26.93 -22.11
C ALA A 73 -11.13 -26.41 -23.14
N ILE A 74 -11.43 -25.30 -23.82
CA ILE A 74 -10.51 -24.64 -24.76
C ILE A 74 -9.27 -24.14 -24.03
N VAL A 75 -9.43 -23.49 -22.86
CA VAL A 75 -8.31 -23.04 -22.04
C VAL A 75 -7.49 -24.23 -21.55
N ALA A 76 -8.11 -25.33 -21.13
CA ALA A 76 -7.41 -26.54 -20.70
C ALA A 76 -6.60 -27.17 -21.85
N VAL A 77 -7.21 -27.32 -23.03
CA VAL A 77 -6.53 -27.82 -24.24
C VAL A 77 -5.40 -26.88 -24.65
N PHE A 78 -5.60 -25.57 -24.58
CA PHE A 78 -4.57 -24.58 -24.88
C PHE A 78 -3.41 -24.66 -23.89
N VAL A 79 -3.68 -24.79 -22.59
CA VAL A 79 -2.66 -24.97 -21.55
C VAL A 79 -1.88 -26.29 -21.77
N ILE A 80 -2.56 -27.39 -22.08
CA ILE A 80 -1.93 -28.68 -22.39
C ILE A 80 -1.07 -28.56 -23.65
N ALA A 81 -1.59 -27.94 -24.71
CA ALA A 81 -0.83 -27.70 -25.93
C ALA A 81 0.40 -26.81 -25.66
N MET A 82 0.28 -25.77 -24.83
CA MET A 82 1.41 -24.95 -24.40
C MET A 82 2.44 -25.76 -23.61
N LEU A 83 1.99 -26.61 -22.69
CA LEU A 83 2.84 -27.51 -21.91
C LEU A 83 3.50 -28.57 -22.77
N VAL A 84 2.96 -28.96 -23.92
CA VAL A 84 3.63 -29.94 -24.81
C VAL A 84 4.59 -29.24 -25.78
N THR A 85 4.22 -28.06 -26.29
CA THR A 85 4.94 -27.41 -27.39
C THR A 85 6.01 -26.42 -26.95
N GLN A 86 5.89 -25.82 -25.76
CA GLN A 86 6.80 -24.77 -25.29
C GLN A 86 7.71 -25.29 -24.17
N PRO A 87 9.02 -25.52 -24.41
CA PRO A 87 9.96 -25.99 -23.40
C PRO A 87 10.05 -25.07 -22.18
N LYS A 88 9.83 -23.76 -22.37
CA LYS A 88 9.78 -22.78 -21.28
C LYS A 88 8.57 -23.00 -20.37
N ALA A 89 7.40 -23.28 -20.93
CA ALA A 89 6.18 -23.55 -20.16
C ALA A 89 6.29 -24.85 -19.36
N GLN A 90 6.89 -25.89 -19.95
CA GLN A 90 7.22 -27.14 -19.26
C GLN A 90 8.11 -26.92 -18.03
N LYS A 91 9.21 -26.18 -18.20
CA LYS A 91 10.12 -25.87 -17.10
C LYS A 91 9.40 -25.12 -15.98
N THR A 92 8.60 -24.11 -16.31
CA THR A 92 7.81 -23.37 -15.31
C THR A 92 6.80 -24.26 -14.59
N ALA A 93 6.10 -25.14 -15.31
CA ALA A 93 5.13 -26.05 -14.71
C ALA A 93 5.78 -27.14 -13.85
N ILE A 94 6.92 -27.69 -14.28
CA ILE A 94 7.71 -28.63 -13.48
C ILE A 94 8.20 -27.95 -12.20
N VAL A 95 8.70 -26.72 -12.28
CA VAL A 95 9.12 -25.95 -11.11
C VAL A 95 7.93 -25.67 -10.18
N ALA A 96 6.76 -25.30 -10.72
CA ALA A 96 5.56 -25.07 -9.94
C ALA A 96 5.06 -26.35 -9.23
N LEU A 97 4.96 -27.47 -9.95
CA LEU A 97 4.58 -28.77 -9.40
C LEU A 97 5.58 -29.28 -8.39
N ALA A 98 6.88 -29.13 -8.66
CA ALA A 98 7.94 -29.45 -7.72
C ALA A 98 7.84 -28.57 -6.46
N SER A 99 7.53 -27.29 -6.60
CA SER A 99 7.35 -26.37 -5.46
C SER A 99 6.13 -26.74 -4.62
N ILE A 100 5.00 -27.06 -5.27
CA ILE A 100 3.78 -27.53 -4.61
C ILE A 100 4.03 -28.86 -3.91
N GLY A 101 4.65 -29.83 -4.60
CA GLY A 101 4.99 -31.14 -4.06
C GLY A 101 5.97 -31.06 -2.89
N LEU A 102 7.01 -30.22 -2.98
CA LEU A 102 7.95 -29.97 -1.91
C LEU A 102 7.25 -29.30 -0.71
N SER A 103 6.38 -28.32 -0.95
CA SER A 103 5.62 -27.65 0.11
C SER A 103 4.69 -28.62 0.84
N LEU A 104 3.97 -29.47 0.09
CA LEU A 104 3.15 -30.54 0.64
C LEU A 104 3.99 -31.56 1.42
N ALA A 105 5.13 -31.98 0.90
CA ALA A 105 6.02 -32.93 1.56
C ALA A 105 6.59 -32.38 2.86
N VAL A 106 6.99 -31.09 2.89
CA VAL A 106 7.42 -30.40 4.11
C VAL A 106 6.27 -30.34 5.11
N TRP A 107 5.05 -30.05 4.66
CA TRP A 107 3.88 -29.95 5.52
C TRP A 107 3.47 -31.29 6.14
N ILE A 108 3.33 -32.32 5.30
CA ILE A 108 3.03 -33.69 5.72
C ILE A 108 4.15 -34.22 6.61
N GLY A 109 5.40 -34.02 6.21
CA GLY A 109 6.59 -34.44 6.96
C GLY A 109 6.66 -33.81 8.34
N ALA A 110 6.41 -32.51 8.45
CA ALA A 110 6.34 -31.83 9.74
C ALA A 110 5.22 -32.41 10.61
N ASN A 111 4.00 -32.57 10.08
CA ASN A 111 2.89 -33.13 10.84
C ASN A 111 3.19 -34.56 11.33
N LEU A 112 3.80 -35.39 10.49
CA LEU A 112 4.23 -36.75 10.83
C LEU A 112 5.29 -36.78 11.92
N VAL A 113 6.27 -35.87 11.90
CA VAL A 113 7.31 -35.77 12.95
C VAL A 113 6.66 -35.47 14.30
N PHE A 114 5.74 -34.51 14.37
CA PHE A 114 5.14 -34.11 15.65
C PHE A 114 4.12 -35.10 16.20
N ASN A 115 3.46 -35.89 15.34
CA ASN A 115 2.69 -37.06 15.79
C ASN A 115 3.55 -38.08 16.56
N GLN A 116 4.87 -38.12 16.33
CA GLN A 116 5.78 -38.98 17.10
C GLN A 116 6.08 -38.45 18.50
N ALA A 117 5.82 -37.17 18.81
CA ALA A 117 6.11 -36.59 20.12
C ALA A 117 5.37 -37.31 21.26
N ARG A 118 4.12 -37.75 21.01
CA ARG A 118 3.34 -38.53 21.98
C ARG A 118 3.67 -40.02 21.97
N SER A 119 3.80 -40.62 20.78
CA SER A 119 3.86 -42.07 20.59
C SER A 119 5.28 -42.66 20.66
N ARG A 120 6.30 -41.92 20.20
CA ARG A 120 7.68 -42.41 20.03
C ARG A 120 8.70 -41.29 20.32
N TRP A 121 8.83 -40.91 21.60
CA TRP A 121 9.67 -39.79 22.06
C TRP A 121 11.12 -39.84 21.56
N MET A 122 11.74 -41.03 21.54
CA MET A 122 13.10 -41.21 21.02
C MET A 122 13.22 -40.82 19.56
N ARG A 123 12.28 -41.27 18.72
CA ARG A 123 12.29 -40.96 17.29
C ARG A 123 11.99 -39.48 17.04
N PHE A 124 11.07 -38.91 17.82
CA PHE A 124 10.80 -37.47 17.78
C PHE A 124 12.06 -36.65 18.09
N ARG A 125 12.76 -36.93 19.19
CA ARG A 125 14.00 -36.21 19.55
C ARG A 125 15.10 -36.41 18.51
N ALA A 126 15.27 -37.62 17.98
CA ALA A 126 16.23 -37.91 16.93
C ALA A 126 15.92 -37.11 15.65
N LEU A 127 14.66 -37.07 15.21
CA LEU A 127 14.24 -36.31 14.02
C LEU A 127 14.41 -34.81 14.21
N VAL A 128 13.98 -34.26 15.35
CA VAL A 128 14.11 -32.81 15.62
C VAL A 128 15.57 -32.41 15.67
N PHE A 129 16.42 -33.16 16.38
CA PHE A 129 17.84 -32.85 16.44
C PHE A 129 18.50 -33.04 15.07
N GLY A 130 18.14 -34.08 14.32
CA GLY A 130 18.63 -34.30 12.96
C GLY A 130 18.28 -33.15 12.01
N ILE A 131 17.05 -32.65 12.05
CA ILE A 131 16.61 -31.48 11.26
C ILE A 131 17.40 -30.23 11.67
N VAL A 132 17.58 -29.99 12.97
CA VAL A 132 18.35 -28.84 13.46
C VAL A 132 19.84 -28.96 13.08
N GLY A 133 20.43 -30.14 13.19
CA GLY A 133 21.80 -30.43 12.77
C GLY A 133 21.98 -30.21 11.28
N PHE A 134 21.05 -30.72 10.46
CA PHE A 134 21.04 -30.50 9.01
C PHE A 134 20.97 -29.01 8.67
N ALA A 135 20.05 -28.28 9.30
CA ALA A 135 19.88 -26.85 9.07
C ALA A 135 21.15 -26.07 9.44
N PHE A 136 21.76 -26.38 10.59
CA PHE A 136 23.04 -25.79 10.99
C PHE A 136 24.14 -26.07 9.96
N GLY A 137 24.33 -27.33 9.57
CA GLY A 137 25.34 -27.69 8.58
C GLY A 137 25.08 -27.05 7.21
N ALA A 138 23.82 -26.93 6.80
CA ALA A 138 23.43 -26.29 5.54
C ALA A 138 23.71 -24.79 5.54
N VAL A 139 23.49 -24.10 6.67
CA VAL A 139 23.84 -22.69 6.83
C VAL A 139 25.35 -22.49 6.77
N VAL A 140 26.11 -23.29 7.51
CA VAL A 140 27.58 -23.19 7.55
C VAL A 140 28.19 -23.49 6.17
N SER A 141 27.78 -24.58 5.52
CA SER A 141 28.25 -24.92 4.19
C SER A 141 27.76 -23.96 3.11
N GLY A 142 26.51 -23.49 3.21
CA GLY A 142 25.89 -22.61 2.21
C GLY A 142 26.49 -21.22 2.17
N ASN A 143 26.98 -20.74 3.32
CA ASN A 143 27.73 -19.49 3.44
C ASN A 143 29.23 -19.65 3.09
N ARG A 144 29.65 -20.81 2.59
CA ARG A 144 31.03 -21.13 2.19
C ARG A 144 32.06 -20.90 3.31
N LEU A 145 31.69 -21.24 4.54
CA LEU A 145 32.56 -21.07 5.70
C LEU A 145 33.53 -22.24 5.93
N LEU A 146 33.51 -23.26 5.07
CA LEU A 146 34.29 -24.49 5.25
C LEU A 146 35.30 -24.66 4.12
N ASP A 147 36.47 -25.21 4.43
CA ASP A 147 37.51 -25.56 3.47
C ASP A 147 36.92 -26.52 2.42
N GLY A 148 37.02 -26.15 1.13
CA GLY A 148 36.46 -26.93 0.03
C GLY A 148 34.94 -26.79 -0.15
N ALA A 149 34.28 -25.82 0.51
CA ALA A 149 32.89 -25.43 0.25
C ALA A 149 32.74 -24.75 -1.12
N GLY A 150 32.94 -25.52 -2.20
CA GLY A 150 32.67 -25.10 -3.57
C GLY A 150 31.19 -25.23 -3.95
N SER A 151 30.87 -24.96 -5.23
CA SER A 151 29.53 -25.16 -5.82
C SER A 151 29.17 -26.63 -6.08
N GLY A 152 29.94 -27.58 -5.54
CA GLY A 152 29.75 -29.01 -5.76
C GLY A 152 28.59 -29.56 -4.94
N PHE A 153 27.87 -30.53 -5.50
CA PHE A 153 26.81 -31.26 -4.79
C PHE A 153 27.31 -31.89 -3.47
N PHE A 154 28.55 -32.37 -3.46
CA PHE A 154 29.13 -33.04 -2.29
C PHE A 154 29.34 -32.10 -1.09
N SER A 155 29.76 -30.84 -1.28
CA SER A 155 29.91 -29.88 -0.17
C SER A 155 28.56 -29.51 0.44
N TRP A 156 27.56 -29.25 -0.40
CA TRP A 156 26.20 -28.86 0.02
C TRP A 156 25.37 -29.96 0.70
N VAL A 157 25.78 -31.22 0.59
CA VAL A 157 24.99 -32.36 1.08
C VAL A 157 25.72 -33.11 2.18
N TRP A 158 27.04 -33.33 2.06
CA TRP A 158 27.76 -34.17 3.01
C TRP A 158 27.83 -33.59 4.42
N PHE A 159 28.28 -32.35 4.56
CA PHE A 159 28.43 -31.72 5.87
C PHE A 159 27.09 -31.54 6.61
N PRO A 160 26.00 -31.09 5.95
CA PRO A 160 24.67 -31.10 6.55
C PRO A 160 24.21 -32.49 6.98
N LEU A 161 24.49 -33.55 6.21
CA LEU A 161 24.12 -34.92 6.59
C LEU A 161 24.93 -35.44 7.79
N VAL A 162 26.22 -35.14 7.87
CA VAL A 162 27.07 -35.55 9.00
C VAL A 162 26.62 -34.86 10.29
N THR A 163 26.41 -33.54 10.24
CA THR A 163 25.91 -32.78 11.38
C THR A 163 24.50 -33.20 11.79
N ALA A 164 23.63 -33.54 10.83
CA ALA A 164 22.33 -34.15 11.08
C ALA A 164 22.44 -35.52 11.78
N ALA A 165 23.34 -36.39 11.32
CA ALA A 165 23.54 -37.72 11.89
C ALA A 165 24.04 -37.64 13.33
N ILE A 166 25.06 -36.80 13.60
CA ILE A 166 25.59 -36.57 14.95
C ILE A 166 24.48 -36.02 15.86
N ALA A 167 23.76 -34.99 15.41
CA ALA A 167 22.69 -34.39 16.20
C ALA A 167 21.55 -35.40 16.47
N ALA A 168 21.14 -36.17 15.46
CA ALA A 168 20.11 -37.20 15.61
C ALA A 168 20.51 -38.28 16.62
N ALA A 169 21.77 -38.74 16.57
CA ALA A 169 22.31 -39.70 17.53
C ALA A 169 22.31 -39.15 18.96
N VAL A 170 22.73 -37.90 19.15
CA VAL A 170 22.69 -37.21 20.45
C VAL A 170 21.25 -37.05 20.94
N GLY A 171 20.33 -36.66 20.06
CA GLY A 171 18.91 -36.53 20.37
C GLY A 171 18.28 -37.86 20.81
N ALA A 172 18.62 -38.96 20.14
CA ALA A 172 18.19 -40.31 20.49
C ALA A 172 18.77 -40.76 21.83
N ALA A 173 20.08 -40.59 22.05
CA ALA A 173 20.76 -41.00 23.28
C ALA A 173 20.27 -40.23 24.52
N LEU A 174 20.02 -38.92 24.36
CA LEU A 174 19.38 -38.11 25.41
C LEU A 174 17.91 -38.48 25.63
N ALA A 175 17.26 -39.17 24.70
CA ALA A 175 15.88 -39.64 24.88
C ALA A 175 15.78 -40.96 25.64
N THR A 176 16.85 -41.77 25.64
CA THR A 176 16.88 -43.10 26.25
C THR A 176 17.52 -43.13 27.63
N THR A 177 18.33 -42.13 27.97
CA THR A 177 19.10 -42.09 29.22
C THR A 177 18.57 -41.02 30.16
N ASP A 178 18.23 -41.38 31.40
CA ASP A 178 17.79 -40.41 32.43
C ASP A 178 18.88 -40.09 33.47
N GLU A 179 20.00 -40.80 33.45
CA GLU A 179 21.12 -40.58 34.37
C GLU A 179 21.79 -39.20 34.14
N PRO A 180 21.87 -38.31 35.16
CA PRO A 180 22.32 -36.93 34.99
C PRO A 180 23.75 -36.79 34.42
N THR A 181 24.69 -37.61 34.91
CA THR A 181 26.10 -37.62 34.50
C THR A 181 26.25 -38.01 33.03
N THR A 182 25.60 -39.10 32.63
CA THR A 182 25.62 -39.60 31.26
C THR A 182 24.94 -38.63 30.29
N ARG A 183 23.83 -37.97 30.70
CA ARG A 183 23.19 -36.93 29.89
C ARG A 183 24.06 -35.70 29.70
N LEU A 184 24.76 -35.24 30.74
CA LEU A 184 25.69 -34.13 30.66
C LEU A 184 26.85 -34.45 29.70
N ALA A 185 27.45 -35.63 29.83
CA ALA A 185 28.51 -36.09 28.94
C ALA A 185 28.05 -36.19 27.48
N LEU A 186 26.88 -36.79 27.23
CA LEU A 186 26.28 -36.89 25.89
C LEU A 186 25.90 -35.52 25.30
N GLY A 187 25.39 -34.61 26.13
CA GLY A 187 25.04 -33.26 25.72
C GLY A 187 26.27 -32.46 25.31
N ILE A 188 27.22 -32.29 26.23
CA ILE A 188 28.45 -31.51 26.03
C ILE A 188 29.31 -32.14 24.93
N GLY A 189 29.62 -33.43 25.04
CA GLY A 189 30.50 -34.13 24.10
C GLY A 189 29.86 -34.29 22.73
N GLY A 190 28.57 -34.65 22.67
CA GLY A 190 27.87 -34.89 21.42
C GLY A 190 27.57 -33.63 20.62
N VAL A 191 27.03 -32.59 21.26
CA VAL A 191 26.77 -31.30 20.56
C VAL A 191 28.09 -30.55 20.35
N GLY A 192 29.02 -30.62 21.31
CA GLY A 192 30.38 -30.08 21.17
C GLY A 192 31.15 -30.69 20.00
N ALA A 193 30.97 -31.98 19.71
CA ALA A 193 31.57 -32.63 18.53
C ALA A 193 31.13 -31.99 17.20
N ILE A 194 29.90 -31.47 17.12
CA ILE A 194 29.44 -30.70 15.94
C ILE A 194 30.26 -29.41 15.81
N GLY A 195 30.44 -28.67 16.91
CA GLY A 195 31.25 -27.45 16.92
C GLY A 195 32.73 -27.71 16.63
N LEU A 196 33.29 -28.81 17.15
CA LEU A 196 34.67 -29.23 16.87
C LEU A 196 34.85 -29.57 15.40
N LEU A 197 33.93 -30.35 14.82
CA LEU A 197 33.93 -30.68 13.40
C LEU A 197 33.85 -29.41 12.54
N THR A 198 32.95 -28.47 12.89
CA THR A 198 32.83 -27.17 12.21
C THR A 198 34.12 -26.36 12.28
N GLY A 199 34.73 -26.25 13.47
CA GLY A 199 35.94 -25.44 13.65
C GLY A 199 37.19 -26.03 13.00
N VAL A 200 37.30 -27.37 12.92
CA VAL A 200 38.38 -28.05 12.19
C VAL A 200 38.28 -27.85 10.69
N LEU A 201 37.05 -27.83 10.16
CA LEU A 201 36.77 -27.70 8.73
C LEU A 201 36.60 -26.24 8.29
N LEU A 202 36.83 -25.27 9.18
CA LEU A 202 36.57 -23.86 8.92
C LEU A 202 37.62 -23.29 7.95
N ASP A 203 37.13 -22.65 6.88
CA ASP A 203 37.96 -22.06 5.83
C ASP A 203 38.91 -21.01 6.40
N GLU A 204 40.13 -20.92 5.88
CA GLU A 204 41.13 -19.94 6.33
C GLU A 204 40.58 -18.51 6.38
N SER A 205 39.79 -18.11 5.37
CA SER A 205 39.19 -16.78 5.30
C SER A 205 38.12 -16.50 6.37
N ALA A 206 37.58 -17.55 7.01
CA ALA A 206 36.55 -17.45 8.01
C ALA A 206 37.09 -17.59 9.45
N ARG A 207 38.40 -17.83 9.63
CA ARG A 207 39.00 -18.07 10.95
C ARG A 207 39.10 -16.76 11.74
N PRO A 208 38.51 -16.67 12.94
CA PRO A 208 38.53 -15.43 13.71
C PRO A 208 39.79 -15.30 14.57
N GLU A 209 40.29 -14.08 14.70
CA GLU A 209 41.30 -13.71 15.70
C GLU A 209 40.67 -12.85 16.81
N PHE A 210 40.01 -13.49 17.77
CA PHE A 210 39.26 -12.75 18.80
C PHE A 210 40.10 -12.38 20.00
N GLU A 211 39.97 -11.12 20.43
CA GLU A 211 40.41 -10.69 21.74
C GLU A 211 39.54 -11.31 22.84
N VAL A 212 40.19 -11.78 23.92
CA VAL A 212 39.52 -12.47 25.03
C VAL A 212 38.55 -11.54 25.77
N VAL A 213 38.90 -10.25 25.91
CA VAL A 213 38.10 -9.30 26.70
C VAL A 213 36.75 -8.99 26.05
N PRO A 214 36.67 -8.56 24.76
CA PRO A 214 35.39 -8.36 24.07
C PRO A 214 34.52 -9.62 24.03
N LEU A 215 35.12 -10.80 23.82
CA LEU A 215 34.41 -12.08 23.81
C LEU A 215 33.72 -12.37 25.16
N ILE A 216 34.45 -12.18 26.26
CA ILE A 216 33.91 -12.38 27.61
C ILE A 216 32.80 -11.37 27.88
N ILE A 217 32.99 -10.10 27.53
CA ILE A 217 31.96 -9.06 27.70
C ILE A 217 30.69 -9.45 26.94
N ALA A 218 30.81 -9.81 25.66
CA ALA A 218 29.68 -10.24 24.84
C ALA A 218 28.93 -11.42 25.47
N THR A 219 29.68 -12.45 25.90
CA THR A 219 29.14 -13.67 26.53
C THR A 219 28.42 -13.37 27.85
N VAL A 220 29.01 -12.56 28.72
CA VAL A 220 28.44 -12.22 30.03
C VAL A 220 27.19 -11.34 29.88
N VAL A 221 27.23 -10.34 28.99
CA VAL A 221 26.11 -9.44 28.73
C VAL A 221 24.91 -10.22 28.19
N THR A 222 25.10 -11.06 27.17
CA THR A 222 24.00 -11.84 26.61
C THR A 222 23.51 -12.94 27.55
N ALA A 223 24.38 -13.54 28.38
CA ALA A 223 23.98 -14.44 29.45
C ALA A 223 23.08 -13.72 30.47
N GLY A 224 23.44 -12.49 30.86
CA GLY A 224 22.62 -11.63 31.72
C GLY A 224 21.27 -11.30 31.10
N ILE A 225 21.23 -10.96 29.80
CA ILE A 225 19.97 -10.73 29.06
C ILE A 225 19.13 -12.00 29.02
N GLY A 226 19.73 -13.15 28.72
CA GLY A 226 19.05 -14.44 28.71
C GLY A 226 18.45 -14.81 30.06
N ALA A 227 19.19 -14.57 31.15
CA ALA A 227 18.74 -14.73 32.52
C ALA A 227 17.55 -13.81 32.85
N ALA A 228 17.62 -12.54 32.46
CA ALA A 228 16.55 -11.56 32.66
C ALA A 228 15.27 -11.94 31.90
N VAL A 229 15.39 -12.34 30.64
CA VAL A 229 14.25 -12.80 29.81
C VAL A 229 13.62 -14.06 30.41
N SER A 230 14.43 -15.00 30.91
CA SER A 230 13.93 -16.20 31.58
C SER A 230 13.14 -15.85 32.86
N THR A 231 13.67 -14.92 33.64
CA THR A 231 13.03 -14.41 34.86
C THR A 231 11.68 -13.76 34.57
N LEU A 232 11.61 -12.90 33.55
CA LEU A 232 10.36 -12.27 33.09
C LEU A 232 9.31 -13.29 32.62
N ARG A 233 9.76 -14.39 32.02
CA ARG A 233 8.89 -15.48 31.54
C ARG A 233 8.58 -16.55 32.60
N ARG A 234 9.01 -16.37 33.84
CA ARG A 234 8.88 -17.35 34.95
C ARG A 234 9.48 -18.72 34.59
N LEU A 235 10.61 -18.71 33.88
CA LEU A 235 11.39 -19.89 33.53
C LEU A 235 12.67 -19.94 34.38
N PRO A 236 13.34 -21.10 34.50
CA PRO A 236 14.56 -21.20 35.30
C PRO A 236 15.67 -20.29 34.74
N VAL A 237 16.27 -19.46 35.60
CA VAL A 237 17.25 -18.43 35.22
C VAL A 237 18.46 -19.03 34.50
N LEU A 238 19.00 -20.12 35.04
CA LEU A 238 20.15 -20.84 34.48
C LEU A 238 19.94 -21.24 33.01
N HIS A 239 18.73 -21.65 32.64
CA HIS A 239 18.45 -22.08 31.26
C HIS A 239 18.53 -20.89 30.29
N GLY A 240 18.04 -19.73 30.71
CA GLY A 240 18.17 -18.50 29.92
C GLY A 240 19.61 -18.02 29.83
N ALA A 241 20.35 -18.09 30.94
CA ALA A 241 21.75 -17.70 31.00
C ALA A 241 22.62 -18.55 30.04
N LEU A 242 22.42 -19.87 29.98
CA LEU A 242 23.17 -20.75 29.08
C LEU A 242 22.89 -20.47 27.59
N TRP A 243 21.63 -20.25 27.21
CA TRP A 243 21.30 -19.85 25.83
C TRP A 243 21.90 -18.48 25.47
N GLY A 244 21.84 -17.54 26.41
CA GLY A 244 22.45 -16.22 26.26
C GLY A 244 23.97 -16.30 26.11
N ALA A 245 24.64 -17.10 26.95
CA ALA A 245 26.08 -17.31 26.89
C ALA A 245 26.52 -17.94 25.56
N ALA A 246 25.83 -18.99 25.09
CA ALA A 246 26.13 -19.60 23.80
C ALA A 246 25.99 -18.60 22.63
N ALA A 247 24.94 -17.77 22.65
CA ALA A 247 24.72 -16.75 21.62
C ALA A 247 25.79 -15.64 21.68
N GLY A 248 26.12 -15.14 22.88
CA GLY A 248 27.13 -14.10 23.06
C GLY A 248 28.53 -14.57 22.71
N TRP A 249 28.86 -15.84 22.99
CA TRP A 249 30.11 -16.42 22.53
C TRP A 249 30.17 -16.48 21.01
N GLY A 250 29.12 -16.98 20.36
CA GLY A 250 29.08 -17.05 18.90
C GLY A 250 29.21 -15.68 18.23
N ILE A 251 28.48 -14.67 18.74
CA ILE A 251 28.61 -13.28 18.27
C ILE A 251 30.00 -12.74 18.57
N GLY A 252 30.48 -12.95 19.80
CA GLY A 252 31.79 -12.49 20.26
C GLY A 252 32.94 -13.01 19.41
N ALA A 253 32.86 -14.28 19.03
CA ALA A 253 33.92 -14.98 18.30
C ALA A 253 33.87 -14.74 16.79
N PHE A 254 32.72 -14.41 16.18
CA PHE A 254 32.59 -14.31 14.72
C PHE A 254 32.13 -12.94 14.19
N ALA A 255 31.60 -12.05 15.02
CA ALA A 255 31.00 -10.78 14.56
C ALA A 255 31.84 -9.53 14.87
N PHE A 256 32.71 -9.58 15.88
CA PHE A 256 33.59 -8.46 16.24
C PHE A 256 35.03 -8.56 15.71
N PRO A 257 35.64 -9.74 15.61
CA PRO A 257 37.01 -9.87 15.09
C PRO A 257 37.07 -9.77 13.58
N ASP A 258 38.22 -9.33 13.06
CA ASP A 258 38.57 -9.52 11.66
C ASP A 258 38.74 -11.03 11.38
N LEU A 259 38.19 -11.48 10.26
CA LEU A 259 38.21 -12.88 9.83
C LEU A 259 39.31 -13.08 8.79
N GLY A 260 40.05 -14.18 8.89
CA GLY A 260 41.10 -14.54 7.93
C GLY A 260 42.49 -14.69 8.53
N ASP A 261 42.73 -14.04 9.67
CA ASP A 261 44.06 -13.99 10.30
C ASP A 261 44.22 -14.96 11.48
N GLY A 262 43.12 -15.61 11.89
CA GLY A 262 43.08 -16.48 13.06
C GLY A 262 43.75 -17.86 12.88
N PRO A 263 44.61 -18.30 13.82
CA PRO A 263 45.07 -19.68 13.91
C PRO A 263 43.91 -20.71 13.95
N ALA A 264 44.14 -21.91 13.39
CA ALA A 264 43.15 -22.99 13.39
C ALA A 264 42.64 -23.38 14.80
N GLY A 265 43.49 -23.24 15.82
CA GLY A 265 43.09 -23.47 17.21
C GLY A 265 41.97 -22.54 17.68
N TRP A 266 41.99 -21.27 17.26
CA TRP A 266 40.93 -20.31 17.60
C TRP A 266 39.62 -20.64 16.89
N ALA A 267 39.65 -21.11 15.65
CA ALA A 267 38.45 -21.58 14.94
C ALA A 267 37.78 -22.77 15.66
N ILE A 268 38.57 -23.74 16.13
CA ILE A 268 38.07 -24.88 16.92
C ILE A 268 37.41 -24.40 18.21
N ILE A 269 38.06 -23.50 18.96
CA ILE A 269 37.52 -22.95 20.22
C ILE A 269 36.25 -22.13 19.96
N ALA A 270 36.27 -21.26 18.94
CA ALA A 270 35.14 -20.41 18.55
C ALA A 270 33.88 -21.21 18.25
N ALA A 271 34.01 -22.34 17.54
CA ALA A 271 32.87 -23.17 17.16
C ALA A 271 32.46 -24.21 18.23
N THR A 272 33.42 -24.77 18.99
CA THR A 272 33.16 -25.84 19.96
C THR A 272 32.49 -25.34 21.23
N VAL A 273 32.99 -24.24 21.81
CA VAL A 273 32.49 -23.71 23.09
C VAL A 273 31.00 -23.37 23.09
N PRO A 274 30.44 -22.62 22.11
CA PRO A 274 29.01 -22.29 22.13
C PRO A 274 28.16 -23.56 21.97
N MET A 275 28.61 -24.53 21.16
CA MET A 275 27.94 -25.81 21.00
C MET A 275 28.01 -26.68 22.27
N ALA A 276 29.13 -26.66 22.99
CA ALA A 276 29.27 -27.32 24.29
C ALA A 276 28.35 -26.69 25.35
N ILE A 277 28.16 -25.37 25.34
CA ILE A 277 27.21 -24.67 26.23
C ILE A 277 25.76 -25.06 25.90
N VAL A 278 25.40 -25.15 24.62
CA VAL A 278 24.10 -25.67 24.18
C VAL A 278 23.94 -27.13 24.62
N GLY A 279 24.98 -27.94 24.47
CA GLY A 279 25.06 -29.33 24.91
C GLY A 279 24.85 -29.47 26.42
N LEU A 280 25.51 -28.65 27.23
CA LEU A 280 25.35 -28.57 28.69
C LEU A 280 23.88 -28.31 29.05
N ARG A 281 23.25 -27.32 28.40
CA ARG A 281 21.83 -27.01 28.61
C ARG A 281 20.93 -28.20 28.27
N LEU A 282 21.22 -28.90 27.18
CA LEU A 282 20.43 -30.05 26.74
C LEU A 282 20.61 -31.26 27.65
N GLY A 283 21.80 -31.45 28.21
CA GLY A 283 22.11 -32.49 29.20
C GLY A 283 21.44 -32.26 30.56
N LEU A 284 21.34 -31.00 30.99
CA LEU A 284 20.64 -30.60 32.23
C LEU A 284 19.11 -30.78 32.17
N ALA A 285 18.52 -30.82 30.97
CA ALA A 285 17.08 -31.04 30.82
C ALA A 285 16.74 -32.51 31.12
N THR A 286 15.60 -32.80 31.74
CA THR A 286 15.08 -34.17 31.94
C THR A 286 14.13 -34.59 30.82
N ASN A 287 13.91 -35.90 30.65
CA ASN A 287 12.90 -36.38 29.71
C ASN A 287 11.47 -36.10 30.25
N PRO A 288 10.55 -35.60 29.41
CA PRO A 288 9.19 -35.30 29.84
C PRO A 288 8.34 -36.56 29.98
N ASP A 289 7.48 -36.57 31.00
CA ASP A 289 6.40 -37.54 31.20
C ASP A 289 5.33 -37.44 30.11
N ALA A 290 4.40 -38.40 30.05
CA ALA A 290 3.32 -38.41 29.05
C ALA A 290 2.52 -37.08 28.97
N PRO A 291 2.11 -36.42 30.08
CA PRO A 291 1.49 -35.11 30.03
C PRO A 291 2.44 -34.00 29.55
N GLY A 292 3.74 -34.12 29.83
CA GLY A 292 4.77 -33.22 29.32
C GLY A 292 4.92 -33.30 27.80
N ARG A 293 4.94 -34.53 27.26
CA ARG A 293 4.99 -34.79 25.81
C ARG A 293 3.75 -34.27 25.09
N ALA A 294 2.56 -34.43 25.67
CA ALA A 294 1.33 -33.86 25.13
C ALA A 294 1.36 -32.33 25.06
N ARG A 295 1.86 -31.66 26.11
CA ARG A 295 2.06 -30.20 26.12
C ARG A 295 3.05 -29.74 25.05
N ILE A 296 4.12 -30.49 24.84
CA ILE A 296 5.11 -30.21 23.79
C ILE A 296 4.44 -30.30 22.42
N ASP A 297 3.72 -31.39 22.12
CA ASP A 297 2.97 -31.56 20.86
C ASP A 297 1.99 -30.41 20.60
N THR A 298 1.14 -30.06 21.57
CA THR A 298 0.17 -28.97 21.40
C THR A 298 0.86 -27.63 21.15
N ARG A 299 1.92 -27.31 21.90
CA ARG A 299 2.64 -26.03 21.75
C ARG A 299 3.44 -25.99 20.45
N SER A 300 4.03 -27.11 20.03
CA SER A 300 4.85 -27.16 18.84
C SER A 300 4.05 -27.11 17.55
N ARG A 301 2.79 -27.57 17.55
CA ARG A 301 1.90 -27.46 16.38
C ARG A 301 1.81 -26.02 15.86
N SER A 302 1.58 -25.04 16.73
CA SER A 302 1.56 -23.62 16.34
C SER A 302 2.88 -23.18 15.72
N PHE A 303 4.02 -23.65 16.26
CA PHE A 303 5.34 -23.36 15.70
C PHE A 303 5.59 -23.99 14.33
N ILE A 304 5.01 -25.15 14.00
CA ILE A 304 5.17 -25.74 12.66
C ILE A 304 4.62 -24.81 11.58
N PHE A 305 3.44 -24.23 11.83
CA PHE A 305 2.79 -23.34 10.88
C PHE A 305 3.45 -21.95 10.84
N LEU A 306 3.87 -21.45 12.01
CA LEU A 306 4.44 -20.10 12.12
C LEU A 306 5.94 -20.05 11.80
N ALA A 307 6.72 -21.08 12.12
CA ALA A 307 8.19 -21.01 12.04
C ALA A 307 8.71 -20.77 10.61
N PRO A 308 8.21 -21.42 9.54
CA PRO A 308 8.65 -21.12 8.18
C PRO A 308 8.35 -19.66 7.80
N ALA A 309 7.18 -19.15 8.16
CA ALA A 309 6.81 -17.76 7.92
C ALA A 309 7.70 -16.78 8.71
N LEU A 310 7.95 -17.07 9.99
CA LEU A 310 8.82 -16.25 10.85
C LEU A 310 10.28 -16.29 10.41
N LEU A 311 10.77 -17.43 9.92
CA LEU A 311 12.11 -17.56 9.35
C LEU A 311 12.21 -16.79 8.03
N PHE A 312 11.20 -16.89 7.17
CA PHE A 312 11.14 -16.13 5.93
C PHE A 312 11.14 -14.62 6.20
N ILE A 313 10.27 -14.14 7.09
CA ILE A 313 10.23 -12.73 7.52
C ILE A 313 11.55 -12.34 8.19
N GLY A 314 12.09 -13.20 9.05
CA GLY A 314 13.37 -13.00 9.72
C GLY A 314 14.51 -12.77 8.72
N GLY A 315 14.64 -13.65 7.73
CA GLY A 315 15.72 -13.61 6.75
C GLY A 315 15.53 -12.57 5.63
N THR A 316 14.29 -12.32 5.20
CA THR A 316 14.02 -11.44 4.03
C THR A 316 13.63 -10.02 4.41
N LEU A 317 13.24 -9.78 5.67
CA LEU A 317 12.80 -8.47 6.13
C LEU A 317 13.60 -8.00 7.34
N VAL A 318 13.67 -8.79 8.41
CA VAL A 318 14.31 -8.35 9.67
C VAL A 318 15.82 -8.25 9.53
N ALA A 319 16.48 -9.29 9.00
CA ALA A 319 17.93 -9.30 8.84
C ALA A 319 18.42 -8.20 7.86
N PRO A 320 17.80 -7.99 6.68
CA PRO A 320 18.13 -6.85 5.82
C PRO A 320 17.91 -5.50 6.50
N ALA A 321 16.80 -5.33 7.23
CA ALA A 321 16.53 -4.08 7.95
C ALA A 321 17.59 -3.80 9.04
N LEU A 322 17.99 -4.81 9.81
CA LEU A 322 19.08 -4.69 10.79
C LEU A 322 20.42 -4.41 10.11
N ARG A 323 20.68 -5.02 8.95
CA ARG A 323 21.89 -4.74 8.16
C ARG A 323 21.87 -3.31 7.62
N THR A 324 20.73 -2.79 7.17
CA THR A 324 20.59 -1.39 6.75
C THR A 324 20.84 -0.44 7.91
N LEU A 325 20.31 -0.73 9.11
CA LEU A 325 20.61 0.04 10.32
C LEU A 325 22.10 -0.01 10.67
N TYR A 326 22.75 -1.15 10.48
CA TYR A 326 24.20 -1.27 10.68
C TYR A 326 24.98 -0.40 9.68
N LEU A 327 24.66 -0.52 8.39
CA LEU A 327 25.31 0.24 7.31
C LEU A 327 25.11 1.75 7.44
N SER A 328 24.01 2.22 8.05
CA SER A 328 23.81 3.66 8.26
C SER A 328 24.84 4.31 9.19
N PHE A 329 25.61 3.52 9.95
CA PHE A 329 26.70 4.00 10.79
C PHE A 329 28.08 4.00 10.10
N TYR A 330 28.13 3.62 8.82
CA TYR A 330 29.35 3.60 8.01
C TYR A 330 29.34 4.71 6.96
N GLY A 331 30.52 5.11 6.49
CA GLY A 331 30.70 6.09 5.43
C GLY A 331 30.29 5.55 4.06
N ASP A 332 30.65 6.27 3.01
CA ASP A 332 30.19 6.00 1.64
C ASP A 332 30.65 4.63 1.11
N ASP A 333 31.88 4.23 1.44
CA ASP A 333 32.51 2.97 1.04
C ASP A 333 32.13 1.77 1.93
N SER A 334 31.32 1.99 2.98
CA SER A 334 31.00 0.99 4.00
C SER A 334 32.19 0.42 4.77
N VAL A 335 33.35 1.10 4.75
CA VAL A 335 34.58 0.68 5.46
C VAL A 335 34.78 1.54 6.70
N GLU A 336 34.78 2.86 6.54
CA GLU A 336 34.98 3.78 7.67
C GLU A 336 33.70 3.91 8.51
N ARG A 337 33.82 3.86 9.84
CA ARG A 337 32.69 4.00 10.76
C ARG A 337 32.48 5.46 11.16
N VAL A 338 31.42 6.09 10.66
CA VAL A 338 31.08 7.51 10.88
C VAL A 338 29.96 7.73 11.92
N TRP A 339 29.36 6.66 12.43
CA TRP A 339 28.24 6.69 13.39
C TRP A 339 27.10 7.59 12.89
N PHE A 340 26.76 8.65 13.63
CA PHE A 340 25.66 9.55 13.28
C PHE A 340 26.00 10.60 12.23
N GLY A 341 27.24 10.61 11.70
CA GLY A 341 27.71 11.59 10.70
C GLY A 341 26.75 11.72 9.51
N ASN A 342 26.36 10.59 8.91
CA ASN A 342 25.41 10.58 7.79
C ASN A 342 24.09 11.31 8.08
N TYR A 343 23.55 11.18 9.30
CA TYR A 343 22.28 11.82 9.68
C TYR A 343 22.45 13.32 9.88
N VAL A 344 23.59 13.74 10.44
CA VAL A 344 23.94 15.16 10.60
C VAL A 344 24.13 15.79 9.22
N ASP A 345 24.81 15.10 8.30
CA ASP A 345 25.04 15.58 6.94
C ASP A 345 23.74 15.73 6.15
N ILE A 346 22.83 14.75 6.26
CA ILE A 346 21.47 14.85 5.67
C ILE A 346 20.72 16.04 6.28
N TRP A 347 20.83 16.26 7.59
CA TRP A 347 20.19 17.40 8.23
C TRP A 347 20.84 18.73 7.85
N GLN A 348 22.12 18.79 7.52
CA GLN A 348 22.80 20.04 7.16
C GLN A 348 22.77 20.32 5.65
N ASP A 349 22.46 19.32 4.81
CA ASP A 349 22.37 19.44 3.37
C ASP A 349 21.25 20.40 2.93
N PRO A 350 21.57 21.51 2.23
CA PRO A 350 20.57 22.44 1.71
C PRO A 350 19.55 21.77 0.76
N ASN A 351 19.94 20.70 0.05
CA ASN A 351 19.01 19.97 -0.82
C ASN A 351 17.98 19.16 -0.02
N SER A 352 18.30 18.80 1.23
CA SER A 352 17.39 18.05 2.10
C SER A 352 16.43 18.97 2.85
N ARG A 353 16.89 20.16 3.27
CA ARG A 353 16.05 21.22 3.84
C ARG A 353 16.56 22.61 3.45
N ASP A 354 15.71 23.38 2.78
CA ASP A 354 15.96 24.78 2.46
C ASP A 354 14.87 25.65 3.08
N PHE A 355 15.31 26.55 3.96
CA PHE A 355 14.46 27.51 4.69
C PHE A 355 14.85 28.96 4.40
N ASP A 356 15.77 29.22 3.47
CA ASP A 356 16.32 30.55 3.25
C ASP A 356 15.23 31.53 2.79
N ASP A 357 14.30 31.02 1.98
CA ASP A 357 13.18 31.76 1.40
C ASP A 357 11.87 31.69 2.22
N TRP A 358 11.93 31.32 3.51
CA TRP A 358 10.71 31.11 4.32
C TRP A 358 9.76 32.34 4.33
N THR A 359 10.30 33.56 4.26
CA THR A 359 9.49 34.79 4.23
C THR A 359 8.60 34.90 3.00
N ASN A 360 8.97 34.24 1.89
CA ASN A 360 8.18 34.24 0.66
C ASN A 360 6.82 33.55 0.84
N MET A 361 6.64 32.76 1.92
CA MET A 361 5.33 32.20 2.21
C MET A 361 4.29 33.29 2.48
N PHE A 362 4.64 34.36 3.18
CA PHE A 362 3.68 35.42 3.56
C PHE A 362 3.25 36.28 2.37
N THR A 363 4.09 36.36 1.35
CA THR A 363 3.80 37.07 0.09
C THR A 363 3.18 36.17 -0.97
N SER A 364 3.17 34.85 -0.75
CA SER A 364 2.56 33.90 -1.68
C SER A 364 1.05 34.09 -1.78
N VAL A 365 0.52 34.02 -3.01
CA VAL A 365 -0.92 34.15 -3.27
C VAL A 365 -1.75 33.14 -2.47
N PRO A 366 -1.37 31.84 -2.39
CA PRO A 366 -2.11 30.87 -1.58
C PRO A 366 -2.17 31.26 -0.10
N PHE A 367 -1.07 31.73 0.49
CA PHE A 367 -1.05 32.13 1.88
C PHE A 367 -1.98 33.31 2.15
N ILE A 368 -1.95 34.34 1.29
CA ILE A 368 -2.83 35.52 1.39
C ILE A 368 -4.30 35.09 1.33
N ILE A 369 -4.66 34.21 0.37
CA ILE A 369 -6.01 33.63 0.27
C ILE A 369 -6.37 32.90 1.57
N GLY A 370 -5.44 32.13 2.12
CA GLY A 370 -5.61 31.42 3.38
C GLY A 370 -5.94 32.33 4.55
N VAL A 371 -5.17 33.42 4.72
CA VAL A 371 -5.43 34.45 5.74
C VAL A 371 -6.80 35.09 5.55
N VAL A 372 -7.14 35.49 4.32
CA VAL A 372 -8.46 36.09 4.01
C VAL A 372 -9.60 35.14 4.39
N LEU A 373 -9.47 33.84 4.07
CA LEU A 373 -10.47 32.84 4.42
C LEU A 373 -10.56 32.61 5.95
N LEU A 374 -9.45 32.69 6.68
CA LEU A 374 -9.48 32.63 8.15
C LEU A 374 -10.11 33.87 8.78
N VAL A 375 -9.94 35.05 8.18
CA VAL A 375 -10.67 36.27 8.59
C VAL A 375 -12.16 36.10 8.33
N VAL A 376 -12.55 35.60 7.15
CA VAL A 376 -13.95 35.26 6.85
C VAL A 376 -14.50 34.25 7.85
N PHE A 377 -13.73 33.22 8.19
CA PHE A 377 -14.07 32.25 9.23
C PHE A 377 -14.29 32.94 10.59
N ALA A 378 -13.39 33.81 11.03
CA ALA A 378 -13.53 34.50 12.31
C ALA A 378 -14.80 35.38 12.36
N VAL A 379 -15.10 36.09 11.27
CA VAL A 379 -16.31 36.92 11.16
C VAL A 379 -17.56 36.05 11.14
N VAL A 380 -17.63 35.02 10.29
CA VAL A 380 -18.79 34.12 10.19
C VAL A 380 -18.97 33.34 11.49
N GLY A 381 -17.89 32.83 12.07
CA GLY A 381 -17.87 32.05 13.31
C GLY A 381 -18.31 32.85 14.53
N THR A 382 -17.90 34.12 14.65
CA THR A 382 -18.37 35.00 15.74
C THR A 382 -19.85 35.37 15.59
N GLN A 383 -20.35 35.56 14.37
CA GLN A 383 -21.79 35.75 14.14
C GLN A 383 -22.58 34.46 14.42
N MET A 384 -22.04 33.31 14.04
CA MET A 384 -22.64 32.01 14.33
C MET A 384 -22.71 31.69 15.81
N LYS A 385 -21.67 32.04 16.59
CA LYS A 385 -21.64 31.85 18.04
C LYS A 385 -22.85 32.49 18.72
N LYS A 386 -23.31 33.63 18.22
CA LYS A 386 -24.51 34.31 18.73
C LYS A 386 -25.80 33.50 18.53
N THR A 387 -25.85 32.65 17.51
CA THR A 387 -27.03 31.88 17.12
C THR A 387 -26.99 30.44 17.63
N THR A 388 -25.82 29.80 17.60
CA THR A 388 -25.63 28.37 17.89
C THR A 388 -24.85 28.09 19.18
N GLY A 389 -24.31 29.13 19.83
CA GLY A 389 -23.51 29.01 21.06
C GLY A 389 -22.08 28.52 20.84
N ARG A 390 -21.74 27.96 19.67
CA ARG A 390 -20.39 27.48 19.31
C ARG A 390 -19.83 28.21 18.09
N VAL A 391 -18.51 28.36 18.05
CA VAL A 391 -17.78 29.03 16.95
C VAL A 391 -17.50 28.06 15.79
N VAL A 392 -17.24 26.79 16.12
CA VAL A 392 -16.90 25.74 15.16
C VAL A 392 -17.82 24.54 15.40
N GLU A 393 -18.57 24.17 14.37
CA GLU A 393 -19.35 22.92 14.33
C GLU A 393 -19.17 22.23 12.96
N LEU A 394 -19.16 20.90 12.93
CA LEU A 394 -19.09 20.14 11.68
C LEU A 394 -20.36 20.34 10.84
N GLY A 395 -20.18 20.53 9.52
CA GLY A 395 -21.27 20.87 8.60
C GLY A 395 -21.77 22.31 8.70
N SER A 396 -21.10 23.15 9.49
CA SER A 396 -21.49 24.55 9.67
C SER A 396 -20.94 25.48 8.57
N PRO A 397 -21.58 26.62 8.36
CA PRO A 397 -21.12 27.74 7.53
C PRO A 397 -19.65 28.13 7.68
N SER A 398 -19.17 28.18 8.93
CA SER A 398 -17.83 28.64 9.27
C SER A 398 -16.77 27.57 9.00
N PHE A 399 -17.18 26.29 8.95
CA PHE A 399 -16.26 25.17 8.74
C PHE A 399 -15.57 25.21 7.37
N GLY A 400 -16.29 25.58 6.31
CA GLY A 400 -15.74 25.67 4.96
C GLY A 400 -14.55 26.65 4.86
N PRO A 401 -14.75 27.94 5.21
CA PRO A 401 -13.66 28.92 5.24
C PRO A 401 -12.51 28.55 6.18
N LEU A 402 -12.79 27.91 7.33
CA LEU A 402 -11.74 27.40 8.22
C LEU A 402 -10.86 26.36 7.53
N VAL A 403 -11.47 25.31 6.99
CA VAL A 403 -10.74 24.22 6.33
C VAL A 403 -10.02 24.75 5.10
N ALA A 404 -10.72 25.45 4.21
CA ALA A 404 -10.10 26.03 3.02
C ALA A 404 -8.96 27.00 3.38
N GLY A 405 -9.16 27.85 4.38
CA GLY A 405 -8.14 28.78 4.86
C GLY A 405 -6.89 28.07 5.36
N LEU A 406 -7.05 27.07 6.23
CA LEU A 406 -5.94 26.24 6.71
C LEU A 406 -5.21 25.52 5.56
N LEU A 407 -5.94 25.05 4.55
CA LEU A 407 -5.34 24.39 3.39
C LEU A 407 -4.55 25.34 2.51
N PHE A 408 -5.08 26.53 2.24
CA PHE A 408 -4.39 27.55 1.48
C PHE A 408 -3.16 28.08 2.22
N LEU A 409 -3.22 28.20 3.55
CA LEU A 409 -2.04 28.50 4.37
C LEU A 409 -0.99 27.40 4.28
N ALA A 410 -1.39 26.13 4.49
CA ALA A 410 -0.48 25.00 4.38
C ALA A 410 0.17 24.96 2.98
N PHE A 411 -0.62 25.18 1.94
CA PHE A 411 -0.14 25.26 0.58
C PHE A 411 0.87 26.40 0.38
N GLY A 412 0.59 27.59 0.91
CA GLY A 412 1.52 28.73 0.89
C GLY A 412 2.85 28.46 1.58
N VAL A 413 2.80 27.80 2.76
CA VAL A 413 3.99 27.35 3.48
C VAL A 413 4.81 26.39 2.62
N PHE A 414 4.19 25.32 2.10
CA PHE A 414 4.91 24.32 1.34
C PHE A 414 5.42 24.83 -0.02
N THR A 415 4.75 25.80 -0.64
CA THR A 415 5.27 26.42 -1.88
C THR A 415 6.53 27.28 -1.67
N ALA A 416 6.78 27.73 -0.44
CA ALA A 416 7.94 28.55 -0.10
C ALA A 416 9.10 27.71 0.44
N LEU A 417 8.81 26.68 1.23
CA LEU A 417 9.83 25.80 1.80
C LEU A 417 10.24 24.72 0.80
N ARG A 418 11.55 24.45 0.68
CA ARG A 418 12.07 23.49 -0.31
C ARG A 418 12.96 22.42 0.34
N GLY A 419 13.30 21.41 -0.44
CA GLY A 419 14.15 20.29 -0.03
C GLY A 419 13.40 18.98 0.15
N THR A 420 14.12 17.87 0.17
CA THR A 420 13.53 16.52 0.01
C THR A 420 12.73 16.04 1.22
N ILE A 421 13.08 16.48 2.44
CA ILE A 421 12.29 16.24 3.65
C ILE A 421 10.97 17.01 3.57
N ILE A 422 11.04 18.29 3.18
CA ILE A 422 9.86 19.17 3.07
C ILE A 422 8.93 18.69 1.97
N ASN A 423 9.47 18.29 0.82
CA ASN A 423 8.71 17.67 -0.26
C ASN A 423 7.95 16.46 0.25
N ASN A 424 8.59 15.54 0.99
CA ASN A 424 7.88 14.38 1.52
C ASN A 424 6.75 14.75 2.50
N LEU A 425 6.95 15.76 3.36
CA LEU A 425 5.89 16.26 4.23
C LEU A 425 4.73 16.88 3.44
N TRP A 426 5.04 17.64 2.40
CA TRP A 426 4.05 18.19 1.47
C TRP A 426 3.23 17.06 0.84
N TRP A 427 3.91 16.05 0.28
CA TRP A 427 3.28 14.87 -0.30
C TRP A 427 2.34 14.20 0.71
N VAL A 428 2.80 13.95 1.94
CA VAL A 428 2.01 13.32 3.00
C VAL A 428 0.73 14.11 3.28
N VAL A 429 0.82 15.43 3.45
CA VAL A 429 -0.35 16.25 3.80
C VAL A 429 -1.33 16.32 2.64
N VAL A 430 -0.84 16.67 1.44
CA VAL A 430 -1.70 16.95 0.29
C VAL A 430 -2.30 15.67 -0.27
N VAL A 431 -1.50 14.64 -0.55
CA VAL A 431 -2.04 13.41 -1.15
C VAL A 431 -3.03 12.76 -0.20
N THR A 432 -2.69 12.60 1.08
CA THR A 432 -3.57 11.95 2.05
C THR A 432 -4.90 12.67 2.17
N LEU A 433 -4.86 13.99 2.31
CA LEU A 433 -6.07 14.77 2.48
C LEU A 433 -6.94 14.72 1.21
N PHE A 434 -6.38 15.04 0.04
CA PHE A 434 -7.16 15.14 -1.18
C PHE A 434 -7.67 13.77 -1.64
N SER A 435 -6.87 12.71 -1.54
CA SER A 435 -7.34 11.35 -1.86
C SER A 435 -8.46 10.89 -0.96
N THR A 436 -8.34 11.12 0.36
CA THR A 436 -9.37 10.71 1.31
C THR A 436 -10.64 11.55 1.12
N ALA A 437 -10.51 12.87 0.95
CA ALA A 437 -11.64 13.77 0.77
C ALA A 437 -12.38 13.50 -0.55
N LEU A 438 -11.65 13.34 -1.66
CA LEU A 438 -12.25 12.99 -2.96
C LEU A 438 -12.85 11.58 -2.92
N GLY A 439 -12.18 10.61 -2.30
CA GLY A 439 -12.70 9.26 -2.16
C GLY A 439 -14.01 9.23 -1.36
N LEU A 440 -14.07 9.97 -0.25
CA LEU A 440 -15.28 10.15 0.55
C LEU A 440 -16.39 10.85 -0.23
N ALA A 441 -16.06 11.94 -0.93
CA ALA A 441 -17.03 12.67 -1.74
C ALA A 441 -17.63 11.78 -2.82
N VAL A 442 -16.81 11.00 -3.51
CA VAL A 442 -17.29 10.03 -4.51
C VAL A 442 -18.12 8.93 -3.85
N ALA A 443 -17.69 8.38 -2.71
CA ALA A 443 -18.43 7.34 -2.00
C ALA A 443 -19.86 7.78 -1.67
N VAL A 444 -20.02 9.03 -1.21
CA VAL A 444 -21.32 9.63 -0.88
C VAL A 444 -22.12 9.97 -2.14
N LEU A 445 -21.49 10.56 -3.17
CA LEU A 445 -22.18 11.01 -4.37
C LEU A 445 -22.59 9.87 -5.32
N ALA A 446 -21.84 8.77 -5.31
CA ALA A 446 -22.14 7.59 -6.11
C ALA A 446 -23.19 6.69 -5.46
N GLN A 447 -23.43 6.84 -4.15
CA GLN A 447 -24.41 6.06 -3.41
C GLN A 447 -25.82 6.34 -3.95
N ASP A 448 -26.56 5.26 -4.21
CA ASP A 448 -27.94 5.29 -4.74
C ASP A 448 -28.07 5.93 -6.14
N ALA A 449 -26.95 6.18 -6.82
CA ALA A 449 -26.97 6.65 -8.20
C ALA A 449 -27.37 5.51 -9.15
N PRO A 450 -28.20 5.77 -10.19
CA PRO A 450 -28.65 4.72 -11.11
C PRO A 450 -27.51 4.04 -11.89
N PHE A 451 -26.34 4.67 -11.94
CA PHE A 451 -25.11 4.17 -12.57
C PHE A 451 -23.98 3.89 -11.56
N GLU A 452 -24.30 3.70 -10.27
CA GLU A 452 -23.34 3.52 -9.18
C GLU A 452 -22.26 2.47 -9.51
N ARG A 453 -22.66 1.27 -9.97
CA ARG A 453 -21.73 0.17 -10.29
C ARG A 453 -20.71 0.59 -11.34
N LEU A 454 -21.13 1.32 -12.36
CA LEU A 454 -20.27 1.80 -13.43
C LEU A 454 -19.33 2.90 -12.93
N ALA A 455 -19.86 3.89 -12.19
CA ALA A 455 -19.07 4.98 -11.61
C ALA A 455 -17.97 4.44 -10.68
N LYS A 456 -18.33 3.55 -9.75
CA LYS A 456 -17.37 2.93 -8.81
C LYS A 456 -16.30 2.13 -9.56
N SER A 457 -16.68 1.38 -10.59
CA SER A 457 -15.73 0.60 -11.41
C SER A 457 -14.75 1.50 -12.17
N ILE A 458 -15.22 2.59 -12.80
CA ILE A 458 -14.36 3.52 -13.55
C ILE A 458 -13.39 4.25 -12.60
N ILE A 459 -13.87 4.68 -11.44
CA ILE A 459 -13.05 5.41 -10.45
C ILE A 459 -12.05 4.48 -9.77
N PHE A 460 -12.36 3.19 -9.66
CA PHE A 460 -11.46 2.18 -9.11
C PHE A 460 -10.43 1.67 -10.14
N LEU A 461 -10.74 1.71 -11.45
CA LEU A 461 -9.88 1.20 -12.52
C LEU A 461 -8.40 1.64 -12.45
N PRO A 462 -8.07 2.89 -12.09
CA PRO A 462 -6.67 3.34 -11.99
C PRO A 462 -5.81 2.54 -11.00
N MET A 463 -6.42 1.95 -9.97
CA MET A 463 -5.71 1.12 -8.98
C MET A 463 -5.10 -0.15 -9.59
N ALA A 464 -5.60 -0.60 -10.73
CA ALA A 464 -5.04 -1.74 -11.44
C ALA A 464 -3.75 -1.39 -12.22
N ILE A 465 -3.47 -0.11 -12.40
CA ILE A 465 -2.31 0.39 -13.15
C ILE A 465 -1.12 0.50 -12.18
N SER A 466 0.07 0.08 -12.61
CA SER A 466 1.29 0.28 -11.81
C SER A 466 1.61 1.77 -11.66
N LEU A 467 2.27 2.16 -10.56
CA LEU A 467 2.68 3.56 -10.34
C LEU A 467 3.58 4.06 -11.48
N VAL A 468 4.51 3.23 -11.96
CA VAL A 468 5.36 3.52 -13.12
C VAL A 468 4.51 3.72 -14.39
N GLY A 469 3.55 2.83 -14.66
CA GLY A 469 2.66 2.94 -15.81
C GLY A 469 1.80 4.21 -15.79
N ALA A 470 1.20 4.51 -14.63
CA ALA A 470 0.45 5.74 -14.42
C ALA A 470 1.32 6.98 -14.62
N SER A 471 2.55 6.95 -14.12
CA SER A 471 3.52 8.05 -14.30
C SER A 471 3.85 8.29 -15.76
N VAL A 472 3.99 7.23 -16.57
CA VAL A 472 4.21 7.36 -18.01
C VAL A 472 2.97 7.93 -18.72
N ILE A 473 1.76 7.48 -18.36
CA ILE A 473 0.51 8.03 -18.90
C ILE A 473 0.42 9.54 -18.63
N TRP A 474 0.61 9.95 -17.37
CA TRP A 474 0.55 11.35 -16.98
C TRP A 474 1.69 12.18 -17.57
N ARG A 475 2.87 11.59 -17.74
CA ARG A 475 3.96 12.23 -18.48
C ARG A 475 3.53 12.52 -19.92
N PHE A 476 2.90 11.59 -20.63
CA PHE A 476 2.35 11.87 -21.96
C PHE A 476 1.25 12.92 -21.94
N MET A 477 0.39 12.96 -20.93
CA MET A 477 -0.62 14.01 -20.79
C MET A 477 0.00 15.41 -20.59
N TYR A 478 1.13 15.50 -19.88
CA TYR A 478 1.81 16.75 -19.52
C TYR A 478 2.86 17.23 -20.51
N VAL A 479 3.31 16.39 -21.45
CA VAL A 479 4.34 16.79 -22.42
C VAL A 479 3.95 18.08 -23.14
N ALA A 480 4.79 19.09 -22.98
CA ALA A 480 4.81 20.29 -23.80
C ALA A 480 5.84 20.09 -24.92
N ARG A 481 5.50 20.56 -26.12
CA ARG A 481 6.42 20.65 -27.25
C ARG A 481 6.70 22.11 -27.54
N ASP A 482 7.76 22.38 -28.28
CA ASP A 482 8.09 23.74 -28.73
C ASP A 482 6.86 24.41 -29.38
N SER A 483 6.76 25.73 -29.17
CA SER A 483 5.68 26.60 -29.66
C SER A 483 5.45 26.53 -31.18
N SER A 484 6.49 26.17 -31.93
CA SER A 484 6.46 25.94 -33.39
C SER A 484 5.79 24.62 -33.81
N LYS A 485 5.60 23.66 -32.89
CA LYS A 485 5.09 22.32 -33.16
C LYS A 485 3.70 22.11 -32.57
N GLU A 486 2.93 21.22 -33.19
CA GLU A 486 1.66 20.79 -32.60
C GLU A 486 1.87 20.03 -31.29
N GLN A 487 1.07 20.41 -30.30
CA GLN A 487 1.11 19.85 -28.96
C GLN A 487 0.50 18.45 -28.97
N THR A 488 1.24 17.48 -28.46
CA THR A 488 0.80 16.08 -28.39
C THR A 488 0.26 15.71 -27.02
N GLY A 489 0.68 16.41 -25.96
CA GLY A 489 0.16 16.19 -24.62
C GLY A 489 -1.27 16.71 -24.51
N VAL A 490 -2.18 15.88 -24.01
CA VAL A 490 -3.63 16.18 -23.99
C VAL A 490 -3.92 17.50 -23.30
N LEU A 491 -3.28 17.79 -22.15
CA LEU A 491 -3.55 19.03 -21.42
C LEU A 491 -3.01 20.25 -22.15
N ASN A 492 -1.82 20.16 -22.75
CA ASN A 492 -1.26 21.26 -23.54
C ASN A 492 -2.00 21.47 -24.86
N ALA A 493 -2.48 20.39 -25.49
CA ALA A 493 -3.33 20.48 -26.67
C ALA A 493 -4.67 21.16 -26.36
N LEU A 494 -5.28 20.83 -25.21
CA LEU A 494 -6.48 21.52 -24.72
C LEU A 494 -6.18 22.99 -24.38
N TRP A 495 -5.09 23.25 -23.67
CA TRP A 495 -4.70 24.60 -23.25
C TRP A 495 -4.40 25.54 -24.42
N VAL A 496 -3.52 25.14 -25.34
CA VAL A 496 -3.23 25.90 -26.58
C VAL A 496 -4.46 25.94 -27.48
N GLY A 497 -5.27 24.88 -27.48
CA GLY A 497 -6.58 24.84 -28.14
C GLY A 497 -7.52 25.92 -27.65
N LEU A 498 -7.68 26.09 -26.33
CA LEU A 498 -8.48 27.18 -25.73
C LEU A 498 -7.95 28.56 -26.13
N GLY A 499 -6.62 28.73 -26.20
CA GLY A 499 -5.99 29.96 -26.69
C GLY A 499 -6.32 30.26 -28.14
N ARG A 500 -6.27 29.24 -28.98
CA ARG A 500 -6.72 29.30 -30.38
C ARG A 500 -8.21 29.66 -30.51
N LEU A 501 -9.08 29.13 -29.64
CA LEU A 501 -10.51 29.52 -29.59
C LEU A 501 -10.66 31.02 -29.34
N SER A 502 -9.87 31.54 -28.41
CA SER A 502 -9.96 32.92 -27.95
C SER A 502 -9.36 33.95 -28.93
N THR A 503 -8.49 33.53 -29.85
CA THR A 503 -7.91 34.37 -30.90
C THR A 503 -8.57 34.20 -32.27
N GLY A 504 -9.49 33.24 -32.40
CA GLY A 504 -10.27 32.98 -33.61
C GLY A 504 -9.60 32.06 -34.64
N GLN A 505 -8.48 31.41 -34.29
CA GLN A 505 -7.77 30.49 -35.17
C GLN A 505 -7.99 29.02 -34.78
N GLY A 506 -9.03 28.38 -35.33
CA GLY A 506 -9.19 26.92 -35.30
C GLY A 506 -9.83 26.29 -34.04
N ILE A 507 -10.43 25.10 -34.23
CA ILE A 507 -11.25 24.26 -33.32
C ILE A 507 -12.58 24.89 -32.85
N ALA A 508 -12.68 26.22 -32.73
CA ALA A 508 -13.92 26.89 -32.29
C ALA A 508 -15.08 26.74 -33.28
N SER A 509 -14.78 26.83 -34.58
CA SER A 509 -15.73 26.48 -35.63
C SER A 509 -16.15 25.02 -35.53
N VAL A 510 -15.24 24.09 -35.21
CA VAL A 510 -15.53 22.66 -35.06
C VAL A 510 -16.42 22.38 -33.84
N VAL A 511 -16.18 23.03 -32.70
CA VAL A 511 -17.01 22.85 -31.48
C VAL A 511 -18.39 23.51 -31.66
N LEU A 512 -18.48 24.70 -32.26
CA LEU A 512 -19.79 25.29 -32.58
C LEU A 512 -20.54 24.45 -33.61
N VAL A 513 -19.84 23.95 -34.63
CA VAL A 513 -20.39 23.00 -35.62
C VAL A 513 -20.90 21.74 -34.92
N PHE A 514 -20.12 21.16 -34.00
CA PHE A 514 -20.48 19.95 -33.27
C PHE A 514 -21.66 20.18 -32.29
N ALA A 515 -21.68 21.30 -31.59
CA ALA A 515 -22.78 21.69 -30.72
C ALA A 515 -24.08 21.93 -31.51
N THR A 516 -23.99 22.63 -32.65
CA THR A 516 -25.11 22.85 -33.56
C THR A 516 -25.62 21.51 -34.13
N MET A 517 -24.70 20.58 -34.43
CA MET A 517 -25.03 19.24 -34.89
C MET A 517 -25.71 18.40 -33.81
N LEU A 518 -25.25 18.46 -32.54
CA LEU A 518 -25.89 17.78 -31.41
C LEU A 518 -27.28 18.34 -31.11
N ILE A 519 -27.45 19.66 -31.15
CA ILE A 519 -28.74 20.32 -30.95
C ILE A 519 -29.71 19.94 -32.08
N GLY A 520 -29.25 19.95 -33.32
CA GLY A 520 -30.06 19.52 -34.46
C GLY A 520 -30.41 18.03 -34.40
N ALA A 521 -29.45 17.16 -34.08
CA ALA A 521 -29.68 15.72 -33.92
C ALA A 521 -30.66 15.41 -32.78
N SER A 522 -30.53 16.09 -31.64
CA SER A 522 -31.47 15.94 -30.52
C SER A 522 -32.88 16.47 -30.85
N TYR A 523 -32.98 17.53 -31.64
CA TYR A 523 -34.27 18.04 -32.14
C TYR A 523 -34.92 17.09 -33.16
N VAL A 524 -34.12 16.48 -34.04
CA VAL A 524 -34.56 15.43 -34.97
C VAL A 524 -35.05 14.20 -34.19
N LEU A 525 -34.29 13.70 -33.22
CA LEU A 525 -34.68 12.55 -32.38
C LEU A 525 -35.95 12.82 -31.57
N ARG A 526 -36.11 14.02 -31.01
CA ARG A 526 -37.37 14.43 -30.33
C ARG A 526 -38.54 14.47 -31.31
N SER A 527 -38.34 15.02 -32.51
CA SER A 527 -39.39 15.13 -33.53
C SER A 527 -39.83 13.76 -34.06
N LEU A 528 -38.89 12.81 -34.20
CA LEU A 528 -39.16 11.41 -34.55
C LEU A 528 -39.94 10.70 -33.44
N LYS A 529 -39.53 10.84 -32.16
CA LYS A 529 -40.27 10.29 -31.01
C LYS A 529 -41.70 10.85 -30.91
N ALA A 530 -41.89 12.11 -31.26
CA ALA A 530 -43.20 12.78 -31.27
C ALA A 530 -44.05 12.50 -32.53
N ARG A 531 -43.60 11.61 -33.44
CA ARG A 531 -44.24 11.31 -34.75
C ARG A 531 -44.46 12.53 -35.67
N LYS A 532 -43.70 13.62 -35.46
CA LYS A 532 -43.78 14.86 -36.25
C LYS A 532 -42.80 14.82 -37.43
N TRP A 533 -43.10 13.99 -38.43
CA TRP A 533 -42.21 13.70 -39.56
C TRP A 533 -41.77 14.93 -40.37
N LEU A 534 -42.69 15.88 -40.63
CA LEU A 534 -42.37 17.12 -41.36
C LEU A 534 -41.31 17.96 -40.62
N TYR A 535 -41.42 18.06 -39.30
CA TYR A 535 -40.47 18.81 -38.46
C TYR A 535 -39.12 18.10 -38.35
N ALA A 536 -39.09 16.76 -38.35
CA ALA A 536 -37.86 15.98 -38.37
C ALA A 536 -37.08 16.18 -39.69
N ILE A 537 -37.78 16.17 -40.83
CA ILE A 537 -37.18 16.40 -42.16
C ILE A 537 -36.67 17.84 -42.29
N VAL A 538 -37.47 18.83 -41.86
CA VAL A 538 -37.06 20.25 -41.86
C VAL A 538 -35.84 20.47 -40.97
N ALA A 539 -35.80 19.88 -39.78
CA ALA A 539 -34.65 19.97 -38.88
C ALA A 539 -33.41 19.26 -39.46
N LEU A 540 -33.58 18.14 -40.16
CA LEU A 540 -32.48 17.41 -40.82
C LEU A 540 -31.80 18.26 -41.91
N ILE A 541 -32.56 19.10 -42.61
CA ILE A 541 -32.07 19.97 -43.70
C ILE A 541 -31.53 21.31 -43.15
N LEU A 542 -32.20 21.90 -42.15
CA LEU A 542 -31.78 23.18 -41.58
C LEU A 542 -30.55 23.08 -40.70
N THR A 543 -30.29 21.93 -40.07
CA THR A 543 -29.13 21.76 -39.19
C THR A 543 -27.79 21.91 -39.94
N PRO A 544 -27.55 21.25 -41.09
CA PRO A 544 -26.35 21.48 -41.92
C PRO A 544 -26.23 22.93 -42.43
N LEU A 545 -27.35 23.57 -42.78
CA LEU A 545 -27.35 24.96 -43.26
C LEU A 545 -26.99 25.95 -42.14
N ALA A 546 -27.57 25.77 -40.96
CA ALA A 546 -27.24 26.55 -39.77
C ALA A 546 -25.77 26.36 -39.36
N MET A 547 -25.27 25.13 -39.46
CA MET A 547 -23.86 24.80 -39.24
C MET A 547 -22.93 25.54 -40.20
N PHE A 548 -23.27 25.59 -41.50
CA PHE A 548 -22.50 26.30 -42.52
C PHE A 548 -22.50 27.82 -42.29
N LEU A 549 -23.66 28.40 -41.98
CA LEU A 549 -23.80 29.82 -41.65
C LEU A 549 -23.02 30.19 -40.37
N VAL A 550 -23.12 29.36 -39.34
CA VAL A 550 -22.34 29.51 -38.10
C VAL A 550 -20.85 29.51 -38.40
N MET A 551 -20.35 28.62 -39.26
CA MET A 551 -18.94 28.57 -39.63
C MET A 551 -18.47 29.83 -40.37
N ILE A 552 -19.28 30.37 -41.29
CA ILE A 552 -18.97 31.59 -42.03
C ILE A 552 -18.93 32.80 -41.10
N VAL A 553 -19.96 32.97 -40.27
CA VAL A 553 -20.06 34.08 -39.32
C VAL A 553 -18.94 33.99 -38.28
N TRP A 554 -18.63 32.78 -37.81
CA TRP A 554 -17.58 32.56 -36.82
C TRP A 554 -16.19 32.94 -37.36
N ASN A 555 -15.89 32.58 -38.61
CA ASN A 555 -14.61 32.92 -39.23
C ASN A 555 -14.47 34.41 -39.60
N SER A 556 -15.56 35.18 -39.62
CA SER A 556 -15.53 36.62 -39.94
C SER A 556 -15.41 37.53 -38.70
N LEU A 557 -15.57 36.99 -37.49
CA LEU A 557 -15.46 37.75 -36.23
C LEU A 557 -14.00 37.82 -35.76
N GLY A 558 -13.48 39.04 -35.56
CA GLY A 558 -12.10 39.26 -35.11
C GLY A 558 -11.83 38.85 -33.65
N GLY A 559 -10.55 38.71 -33.28
CA GLY A 559 -10.13 38.18 -31.97
C GLY A 559 -10.63 38.94 -30.72
N ASN A 560 -10.94 40.23 -30.82
CA ASN A 560 -11.52 40.98 -29.69
C ASN A 560 -13.01 40.66 -29.47
N VAL A 561 -13.75 40.36 -30.55
CA VAL A 561 -15.15 39.92 -30.46
C VAL A 561 -15.21 38.48 -29.94
N MET A 562 -14.26 37.63 -30.32
CA MET A 562 -14.11 36.27 -29.79
C MET A 562 -13.87 36.25 -28.27
N LYS A 563 -12.97 37.11 -27.77
CA LYS A 563 -12.74 37.31 -26.33
C LYS A 563 -14.00 37.73 -25.60
N ALA A 564 -14.84 38.56 -26.22
CA ALA A 564 -16.13 38.97 -25.66
C ALA A 564 -17.14 37.81 -25.64
N VAL A 565 -17.27 37.04 -26.73
CA VAL A 565 -18.25 35.95 -26.84
C VAL A 565 -18.02 34.81 -25.83
N VAL A 566 -16.77 34.49 -25.48
CA VAL A 566 -16.45 33.46 -24.47
C VAL A 566 -16.22 34.06 -23.09
N GLY A 567 -15.56 35.23 -23.01
CA GLY A 567 -15.24 35.90 -21.77
C GLY A 567 -16.47 36.47 -21.06
N ILE A 568 -17.45 37.01 -21.81
CA ILE A 568 -18.67 37.56 -21.20
C ILE A 568 -19.48 36.45 -20.51
N PRO A 569 -19.79 35.28 -21.11
CA PRO A 569 -20.44 34.19 -20.41
C PRO A 569 -19.68 33.69 -19.18
N LEU A 570 -18.35 33.53 -19.26
CA LEU A 570 -17.55 33.11 -18.10
C LEU A 570 -17.57 34.16 -16.97
N THR A 571 -17.53 35.44 -17.31
CA THR A 571 -17.64 36.54 -16.35
C THR A 571 -19.04 36.61 -15.77
N LEU A 572 -20.09 36.37 -16.57
CA LEU A 572 -21.47 36.29 -16.11
C LEU A 572 -21.70 35.08 -15.21
N ILE A 573 -21.09 33.94 -15.50
CA ILE A 573 -21.11 32.75 -14.62
C ILE A 573 -20.38 33.08 -13.32
N PHE A 574 -19.21 33.72 -13.36
CA PHE A 574 -18.52 34.18 -12.16
C PHE A 574 -19.38 35.13 -11.33
N VAL A 575 -19.98 36.16 -11.94
CA VAL A 575 -20.88 37.10 -11.29
C VAL A 575 -22.13 36.38 -10.75
N ALA A 576 -22.70 35.42 -11.47
CA ALA A 576 -23.83 34.63 -11.03
C ALA A 576 -23.47 33.72 -9.85
N LEU A 577 -22.28 33.12 -9.83
CA LEU A 577 -21.78 32.33 -8.71
C LEU A 577 -21.54 33.21 -7.47
N VAL A 578 -20.96 34.40 -7.64
CA VAL A 578 -20.79 35.38 -6.57
C VAL A 578 -22.14 35.87 -6.05
N ALA A 579 -23.08 36.20 -6.94
CA ALA A 579 -24.43 36.65 -6.59
C ALA A 579 -25.25 35.55 -5.90
N TYR A 580 -25.18 34.32 -6.40
CA TYR A 580 -25.84 33.16 -5.80
C TYR A 580 -25.22 32.82 -4.44
N GLY A 581 -23.88 32.81 -4.33
CA GLY A 581 -23.18 32.67 -3.04
C GLY A 581 -23.59 33.76 -2.05
N GLY A 582 -23.63 35.02 -2.49
CA GLY A 582 -24.12 36.16 -1.73
C GLY A 582 -25.57 35.98 -1.26
N GLN A 583 -26.47 35.58 -2.15
CA GLN A 583 -27.88 35.34 -1.83
C GLN A 583 -28.06 34.22 -0.79
N GLN A 584 -27.27 33.14 -0.89
CA GLN A 584 -27.31 32.04 0.07
C GLN A 584 -26.74 32.46 1.44
N LEU A 585 -25.76 33.37 1.47
CA LEU A 585 -25.29 34.01 2.69
C LEU A 585 -26.40 34.83 3.36
N THR A 586 -27.15 35.63 2.59
CA THR A 586 -28.29 36.43 3.12
C THR A 586 -29.41 35.54 3.65
N ARG A 587 -29.64 34.38 3.02
CA ARG A 587 -30.64 33.39 3.45
C ARG A 587 -30.19 32.52 4.64
N ARG A 588 -29.02 32.78 5.21
CA ARG A 588 -28.40 31.96 6.28
C ARG A 588 -28.25 30.49 5.90
N ALA A 589 -28.21 30.18 4.60
CA ALA A 589 -28.05 28.85 4.03
C ALA A 589 -26.60 28.65 3.59
N TYR A 590 -25.69 28.80 4.54
CA TYR A 590 -24.28 28.98 4.19
C TYR A 590 -23.60 27.70 3.67
N GLY A 591 -24.13 26.50 3.95
CA GLY A 591 -23.63 25.25 3.37
C GLY A 591 -23.78 25.23 1.84
N SER A 592 -24.90 25.76 1.33
CA SER A 592 -25.12 25.96 -0.11
C SER A 592 -24.37 27.16 -0.69
N ALA A 593 -23.81 28.04 0.13
CA ALA A 593 -23.00 29.19 -0.30
C ALA A 593 -21.53 28.82 -0.54
N ALA A 594 -21.03 27.75 0.09
CA ALA A 594 -19.62 27.35 0.00
C ALA A 594 -19.23 26.89 -1.41
N ILE A 595 -20.02 26.02 -2.04
CA ILE A 595 -19.79 25.52 -3.41
C ILE A 595 -19.67 26.67 -4.43
N PRO A 596 -20.64 27.59 -4.55
CA PRO A 596 -20.54 28.69 -5.49
C PRO A 596 -19.44 29.70 -5.13
N ALA A 597 -19.10 29.88 -3.85
CA ALA A 597 -17.98 30.72 -3.44
C ALA A 597 -16.62 30.13 -3.86
N VAL A 598 -16.41 28.83 -3.65
CA VAL A 598 -15.17 28.14 -4.09
C VAL A 598 -15.09 28.10 -5.62
N ALA A 599 -16.21 27.81 -6.30
CA ALA A 599 -16.28 27.86 -7.75
C ALA A 599 -16.00 29.26 -8.30
N ALA A 600 -16.52 30.31 -7.64
CA ALA A 600 -16.20 31.69 -7.97
C ALA A 600 -14.72 32.01 -7.76
N LEU A 601 -14.12 31.63 -6.62
CA LEU A 601 -12.68 31.85 -6.38
C LEU A 601 -11.80 31.14 -7.40
N GLY A 602 -12.10 29.87 -7.73
CA GLY A 602 -11.36 29.10 -8.72
C GLY A 602 -11.52 29.68 -10.13
N LEU A 603 -12.75 30.02 -10.53
CA LEU A 603 -13.03 30.65 -11.82
C LEU A 603 -12.42 32.06 -11.90
N GLY A 604 -12.46 32.83 -10.83
CA GLY A 604 -11.87 34.16 -10.72
C GLY A 604 -10.35 34.11 -10.83
N TRP A 605 -9.69 33.20 -10.11
CA TRP A 605 -8.25 32.96 -10.25
C TRP A 605 -7.88 32.55 -11.67
N PHE A 606 -8.65 31.64 -12.28
CA PHE A 606 -8.46 31.24 -13.68
C PHE A 606 -8.60 32.44 -14.64
N LEU A 607 -9.64 33.25 -14.48
CA LEU A 607 -9.87 34.44 -15.31
C LEU A 607 -8.75 35.48 -15.15
N VAL A 608 -8.24 35.68 -13.93
CA VAL A 608 -7.15 36.62 -13.66
C VAL A 608 -5.81 36.12 -14.21
N ARG A 609 -5.47 34.85 -13.97
CA ARG A 609 -4.15 34.27 -14.32
C ARG A 609 -4.03 33.92 -15.81
N TYR A 610 -5.11 33.45 -16.43
CA TYR A 610 -5.06 32.75 -17.71
C TYR A 610 -5.91 33.41 -18.82
N TRP A 611 -6.91 34.21 -18.46
CA TRP A 611 -7.75 34.92 -19.45
C TRP A 611 -7.30 36.37 -19.72
N GLY A 612 -6.43 36.93 -18.87
CA GLY A 612 -5.73 38.18 -19.15
C GLY A 612 -6.42 39.46 -18.66
N ILE A 613 -7.25 39.41 -17.62
CA ILE A 613 -7.85 40.63 -17.01
C ILE A 613 -6.76 41.58 -16.45
N ILE A 614 -5.56 41.07 -16.10
CA ILE A 614 -4.43 41.86 -15.58
C ILE A 614 -3.10 41.61 -16.34
N GLY A 615 -3.07 40.91 -17.50
CA GLY A 615 -1.81 40.85 -18.27
C GLY A 615 -1.73 39.91 -19.47
N GLY A 616 -1.24 40.46 -20.59
CA GLY A 616 -0.20 39.85 -21.45
C GLY A 616 -0.56 38.82 -22.54
N GLY A 617 -1.67 38.08 -22.47
CA GLY A 617 -1.94 37.04 -23.47
C GLY A 617 -3.31 36.36 -23.34
N VAL A 618 -3.71 35.60 -24.35
CA VAL A 618 -4.96 34.85 -24.37
C VAL A 618 -4.61 33.38 -24.14
N GLY A 619 -5.05 32.79 -23.03
CA GLY A 619 -4.49 31.58 -22.43
C GLY A 619 -4.07 30.50 -23.42
N GLY A 620 -2.78 30.14 -23.43
CA GLY A 620 -2.21 29.16 -24.37
C GLY A 620 -1.67 29.76 -25.67
N GLN A 621 -1.80 31.07 -25.87
CA GLN A 621 -1.11 31.82 -26.90
C GLN A 621 -0.53 33.14 -26.37
N ARG A 622 0.67 33.48 -26.84
CA ARG A 622 1.33 34.78 -26.62
C ARG A 622 1.64 35.45 -27.94
N ARG A 623 1.57 36.79 -27.98
CA ARG A 623 2.12 37.56 -29.09
C ARG A 623 3.60 37.78 -28.84
N ASN A 624 4.44 37.50 -29.83
CA ASN A 624 5.83 37.95 -29.82
C ASN A 624 5.93 39.44 -30.18
N ASP A 625 7.13 40.02 -30.07
CA ASP A 625 7.39 41.44 -30.36
C ASP A 625 7.08 41.83 -31.82
N ALA A 626 7.05 40.85 -32.74
CA ALA A 626 6.63 41.01 -34.13
C ALA A 626 5.11 40.91 -34.34
N GLY A 627 4.32 40.75 -33.28
CA GLY A 627 2.85 40.66 -33.33
C GLY A 627 2.29 39.30 -33.76
N VAL A 628 3.14 38.30 -33.98
CA VAL A 628 2.77 36.93 -34.36
C VAL A 628 2.30 36.16 -33.12
N LEU A 629 1.17 35.47 -33.25
CA LEU A 629 0.63 34.59 -32.21
C LEU A 629 1.39 33.26 -32.20
N LEU A 630 2.08 32.98 -31.10
CA LEU A 630 2.77 31.71 -30.85
C LEU A 630 2.00 30.91 -29.79
N ALA A 631 2.07 29.59 -29.90
CA ALA A 631 1.57 28.70 -28.86
C ALA A 631 2.41 28.84 -27.58
N ASP A 632 1.75 28.96 -26.43
CA ASP A 632 2.39 29.08 -25.11
C ASP A 632 1.99 27.88 -24.23
N PRO A 633 2.58 26.69 -24.47
CA PRO A 633 2.30 25.50 -23.69
C PRO A 633 2.89 25.58 -22.29
N ILE A 634 2.25 24.91 -21.33
CA ILE A 634 2.70 24.87 -19.93
C ILE A 634 3.62 23.66 -19.73
N ASN A 635 4.83 23.92 -19.23
CA ASN A 635 5.76 22.89 -18.79
C ASN A 635 5.44 22.46 -17.36
N PHE A 636 4.37 21.67 -17.17
CA PHE A 636 3.85 21.31 -15.84
C PHE A 636 4.91 20.82 -14.83
N VAL A 637 5.83 19.96 -15.25
CA VAL A 637 6.88 19.40 -14.37
C VAL A 637 7.98 20.43 -14.02
N GLN A 638 8.12 21.51 -14.80
CA GLN A 638 9.12 22.56 -14.58
C GLN A 638 8.53 23.82 -13.94
N GLU A 639 7.20 23.94 -13.87
CA GLU A 639 6.49 25.12 -13.37
C GLU A 639 6.57 25.21 -11.85
N GLN A 640 7.70 25.71 -11.32
CA GLN A 640 7.87 25.96 -9.90
C GLN A 640 6.93 27.10 -9.42
N PRO A 641 6.34 27.00 -8.21
CA PRO A 641 6.45 25.92 -7.22
C PRO A 641 5.39 24.80 -7.36
N TYR A 642 4.61 24.79 -8.45
CA TYR A 642 3.46 23.90 -8.62
C TYR A 642 3.81 22.52 -9.20
N ASN A 643 5.02 22.36 -9.71
CA ASN A 643 5.54 21.11 -10.25
C ASN A 643 5.31 19.89 -9.35
N ASN A 644 5.58 20.00 -8.04
CA ASN A 644 5.32 18.93 -7.08
C ASN A 644 3.84 18.54 -7.01
N VAL A 645 2.93 19.51 -7.10
CA VAL A 645 1.48 19.26 -7.09
C VAL A 645 1.06 18.46 -8.32
N PHE A 646 1.60 18.77 -9.50
CA PHE A 646 1.31 18.01 -10.71
C PHE A 646 1.79 16.55 -10.61
N LEU A 647 2.87 16.27 -9.89
CA LEU A 647 3.27 14.89 -9.59
C LEU A 647 2.29 14.22 -8.60
N MET A 648 1.84 14.94 -7.57
CA MET A 648 0.89 14.43 -6.57
C MET A 648 -0.47 14.06 -7.19
N VAL A 649 -0.92 14.76 -8.23
CA VAL A 649 -2.19 14.45 -8.93
C VAL A 649 -2.26 13.00 -9.37
N VAL A 650 -1.13 12.42 -9.82
CA VAL A 650 -1.06 11.01 -10.24
C VAL A 650 -1.43 10.08 -9.09
N LEU A 651 -0.84 10.31 -7.91
CA LEU A 651 -1.13 9.48 -6.74
C LEU A 651 -2.51 9.77 -6.18
N ILE A 652 -2.96 11.04 -6.22
CA ILE A 652 -4.31 11.41 -5.78
C ILE A 652 -5.37 10.68 -6.59
N TRP A 653 -5.22 10.66 -7.91
CA TRP A 653 -6.10 9.96 -8.83
C TRP A 653 -6.22 8.46 -8.53
N ILE A 654 -5.08 7.80 -8.28
CA ILE A 654 -5.05 6.37 -7.94
C ILE A 654 -5.69 6.12 -6.57
N GLN A 655 -5.24 6.85 -5.54
CA GLN A 655 -5.66 6.62 -4.15
C GLN A 655 -7.11 7.05 -3.87
N THR A 656 -7.69 7.92 -4.70
CA THR A 656 -9.13 8.26 -4.63
C THR A 656 -9.99 7.01 -4.80
N GLY A 657 -9.63 6.10 -5.72
CA GLY A 657 -10.35 4.85 -5.93
C GLY A 657 -10.28 3.91 -4.72
N PHE A 658 -9.10 3.77 -4.12
CA PHE A 658 -8.90 3.02 -2.88
C PHE A 658 -9.73 3.57 -1.72
N ALA A 659 -9.62 4.87 -1.46
CA ALA A 659 -10.37 5.53 -0.38
C ALA A 659 -11.89 5.39 -0.59
N MET A 660 -12.37 5.60 -1.82
CA MET A 660 -13.78 5.47 -2.15
C MET A 660 -14.33 4.08 -1.84
N VAL A 661 -13.62 3.00 -2.20
CA VAL A 661 -14.10 1.63 -1.99
C VAL A 661 -14.27 1.33 -0.50
N ILE A 662 -13.27 1.64 0.31
CA ILE A 662 -13.31 1.37 1.76
C ILE A 662 -14.36 2.25 2.44
N LEU A 663 -14.38 3.55 2.11
CA LEU A 663 -15.33 4.49 2.72
C LEU A 663 -16.77 4.21 2.29
N SER A 664 -17.01 3.74 1.06
CA SER A 664 -18.33 3.29 0.62
C SER A 664 -18.83 2.12 1.47
N ALA A 665 -17.99 1.11 1.71
CA ALA A 665 -18.36 -0.03 2.55
C ALA A 665 -18.64 0.40 4.00
N ALA A 666 -17.85 1.34 4.53
CA ALA A 666 -18.06 1.88 5.87
C ALA A 666 -19.36 2.68 6.00
N ILE A 667 -19.71 3.50 4.99
CA ILE A 667 -20.96 4.25 4.97
C ILE A 667 -22.15 3.29 4.91
N GLN A 668 -22.07 2.24 4.09
CA GLN A 668 -23.10 1.21 3.98
C GLN A 668 -23.28 0.38 5.26
N ALA A 669 -22.27 0.33 6.13
CA ALA A 669 -22.36 -0.36 7.41
C ALA A 669 -23.05 0.47 8.51
N VAL A 670 -23.34 1.75 8.25
CA VAL A 670 -24.08 2.60 9.21
C VAL A 670 -25.55 2.14 9.26
N PRO A 671 -26.09 1.77 10.43
CA PRO A 671 -27.47 1.29 10.53
C PRO A 671 -28.50 2.34 10.09
N ASP A 672 -29.44 1.93 9.24
CA ASP A 672 -30.51 2.80 8.71
C ASP A 672 -31.39 3.37 9.83
N GLU A 673 -31.60 2.62 10.91
CA GLU A 673 -32.39 3.04 12.09
C GLU A 673 -31.89 4.37 12.69
N ILE A 674 -30.56 4.58 12.72
CA ILE A 674 -29.96 5.81 13.26
C ILE A 674 -30.18 6.97 12.29
N ILE A 675 -30.14 6.70 10.98
CA ILE A 675 -30.39 7.69 9.94
C ILE A 675 -31.86 8.09 9.93
N GLU A 676 -32.78 7.13 10.07
CA GLU A 676 -34.22 7.36 10.17
C GLU A 676 -34.59 8.13 11.44
N ALA A 677 -34.02 7.77 12.59
CA ALA A 677 -34.20 8.51 13.83
C ALA A 677 -33.78 9.98 13.68
N ALA A 678 -32.62 10.24 13.06
CA ALA A 678 -32.17 11.61 12.78
C ALA A 678 -33.10 12.37 11.82
N ARG A 679 -33.72 11.68 10.85
CA ARG A 679 -34.73 12.29 9.97
C ARG A 679 -36.02 12.63 10.72
N VAL A 680 -36.46 11.77 11.65
CA VAL A 680 -37.60 12.03 12.54
C VAL A 680 -37.33 13.24 13.44
N ASP A 681 -36.10 13.40 13.91
CA ASP A 681 -35.63 14.58 14.67
C ASP A 681 -35.51 15.87 13.80
N GLY A 682 -35.85 15.80 12.51
CA GLY A 682 -35.83 16.94 11.59
C GLY A 682 -34.43 17.31 11.07
N ALA A 683 -33.45 16.43 11.20
CA ALA A 683 -32.11 16.68 10.68
C ALA A 683 -32.09 16.68 9.14
N THR A 684 -31.45 17.69 8.56
CA THR A 684 -31.20 17.77 7.11
C THR A 684 -30.15 16.74 6.68
N GLN A 685 -30.12 16.35 5.39
CA GLN A 685 -29.16 15.36 4.87
C GLN A 685 -27.69 15.72 5.15
N SER A 686 -27.35 17.01 5.09
CA SER A 686 -26.00 17.48 5.47
C SER A 686 -25.73 17.29 6.96
N GLN A 687 -26.69 17.59 7.83
CA GLN A 687 -26.54 17.36 9.28
C GLN A 687 -26.42 15.86 9.60
N ILE A 688 -27.21 15.01 8.95
CA ILE A 688 -27.10 13.56 9.08
C ILE A 688 -25.69 13.11 8.69
N PHE A 689 -25.19 13.54 7.53
CA PHE A 689 -23.85 13.20 7.09
C PHE A 689 -22.77 13.64 8.09
N TRP A 690 -22.72 14.93 8.45
CA TRP A 690 -21.63 15.46 9.27
C TRP A 690 -21.72 15.08 10.76
N ARG A 691 -22.93 14.83 11.29
CA ARG A 691 -23.15 14.58 12.74
C ARG A 691 -23.43 13.12 13.08
N VAL A 692 -23.88 12.32 12.11
CA VAL A 692 -24.25 10.91 12.33
C VAL A 692 -23.32 10.00 11.54
N THR A 693 -23.31 10.11 10.20
CA THR A 693 -22.57 9.20 9.33
C THR A 693 -21.05 9.35 9.49
N LEU A 694 -20.53 10.57 9.34
CA LEU A 694 -19.10 10.84 9.33
C LEU A 694 -18.40 10.47 10.65
N PRO A 695 -18.94 10.79 11.85
CA PRO A 695 -18.35 10.36 13.11
C PRO A 695 -18.34 8.85 13.28
N GLN A 696 -19.38 8.15 12.81
CA GLN A 696 -19.46 6.68 12.88
C GLN A 696 -18.41 5.99 12.00
N ILE A 697 -18.15 6.51 10.78
CA ILE A 697 -17.09 5.98 9.90
C ILE A 697 -15.69 6.54 10.21
N GLY A 698 -15.58 7.43 11.22
CA GLY A 698 -14.32 8.05 11.65
C GLY A 698 -13.18 7.07 11.89
N PRO A 699 -13.40 5.92 12.54
CA PRO A 699 -12.40 4.86 12.64
C PRO A 699 -11.93 4.41 11.25
N THR A 700 -12.82 4.13 10.31
CA THR A 700 -12.44 3.68 8.95
C THR A 700 -11.68 4.76 8.18
N ILE A 701 -12.06 6.03 8.31
CA ILE A 701 -11.29 7.17 7.77
C ILE A 701 -9.86 7.14 8.31
N GLY A 702 -9.68 6.92 9.61
CA GLY A 702 -8.35 6.82 10.22
C GLY A 702 -7.49 5.69 9.63
N VAL A 703 -8.09 4.56 9.26
CA VAL A 703 -7.37 3.45 8.60
C VAL A 703 -6.94 3.86 7.20
N VAL A 704 -7.83 4.46 6.41
CA VAL A 704 -7.54 4.95 5.05
C VAL A 704 -6.43 6.00 5.07
N VAL A 705 -6.55 7.00 5.95
CA VAL A 705 -5.57 8.08 6.13
C VAL A 705 -4.20 7.50 6.51
N THR A 706 -4.12 6.67 7.54
CA THR A 706 -2.83 6.09 7.97
C THR A 706 -2.21 5.22 6.89
N THR A 707 -3.03 4.48 6.12
CA THR A 707 -2.55 3.65 5.00
C THR A 707 -1.98 4.52 3.88
N ILE A 708 -2.67 5.60 3.49
CA ILE A 708 -2.17 6.52 2.46
C ILE A 708 -0.89 7.22 2.94
N ILE A 709 -0.79 7.63 4.21
CA ILE A 709 0.46 8.23 4.71
C ILE A 709 1.64 7.24 4.60
N VAL A 710 1.45 5.99 5.02
CA VAL A 710 2.49 4.94 4.92
C VAL A 710 2.94 4.75 3.47
N LEU A 711 2.00 4.79 2.52
CA LEU A 711 2.29 4.68 1.09
C LEU A 711 3.06 5.91 0.58
N VAL A 712 2.59 7.11 0.91
CA VAL A 712 3.16 8.37 0.44
C VAL A 712 4.58 8.58 0.96
N MET A 713 4.86 8.21 2.21
CA MET A 713 6.21 8.27 2.79
C MET A 713 7.27 7.48 2.00
N LYS A 714 6.84 6.50 1.19
CA LYS A 714 7.69 5.65 0.36
C LYS A 714 7.56 5.95 -1.13
N VAL A 715 6.99 7.11 -1.49
CA VAL A 715 6.80 7.47 -2.89
C VAL A 715 8.15 7.61 -3.57
N TYR A 716 8.33 6.86 -4.66
CA TYR A 716 9.58 6.84 -5.44
C TYR A 716 9.25 6.84 -6.94
N ASP A 717 8.40 5.90 -7.36
CA ASP A 717 8.12 5.62 -8.76
C ASP A 717 7.70 6.87 -9.56
N ILE A 718 6.78 7.67 -9.00
CA ILE A 718 6.23 8.84 -9.68
C ILE A 718 7.30 9.92 -9.88
N VAL A 719 8.02 10.24 -8.81
CA VAL A 719 9.07 11.27 -8.82
C VAL A 719 10.21 10.86 -9.75
N LYS A 720 10.64 9.59 -9.68
CA LYS A 720 11.72 9.07 -10.53
C LYS A 720 11.35 9.09 -12.02
N VAL A 721 10.15 8.66 -12.38
CA VAL A 721 9.75 8.51 -13.79
C VAL A 721 9.42 9.85 -14.46
N MET A 722 8.84 10.79 -13.72
CA MET A 722 8.36 12.06 -14.27
C MET A 722 9.40 13.17 -14.21
N ALA A 723 10.14 13.29 -13.11
CA ALA A 723 11.10 14.37 -12.91
C ALA A 723 12.56 13.89 -12.90
N ASN A 724 12.82 12.70 -12.37
CA ASN A 724 14.16 12.10 -12.24
C ASN A 724 15.17 13.07 -11.58
N ASP A 725 14.86 13.50 -10.35
CA ASP A 725 15.75 14.35 -9.52
C ASP A 725 16.00 15.75 -10.10
N LYS A 726 15.00 16.31 -10.80
CA LYS A 726 15.04 17.66 -11.36
C LYS A 726 13.96 18.55 -10.75
N PHE A 727 14.17 19.86 -10.93
CA PHE A 727 13.21 20.91 -10.58
C PHE A 727 12.85 20.93 -9.08
N GLU A 728 13.72 20.42 -8.21
CA GLU A 728 13.53 20.39 -6.75
C GLU A 728 12.29 19.60 -6.31
N THR A 729 11.99 18.53 -7.05
CA THR A 729 10.86 17.63 -6.76
C THR A 729 11.27 16.34 -6.03
N SER A 730 12.55 16.21 -5.67
CA SER A 730 13.05 14.97 -5.06
C SER A 730 12.45 14.73 -3.68
N VAL A 731 12.35 13.44 -3.34
CA VAL A 731 11.78 12.91 -2.10
C VAL A 731 12.77 11.92 -1.50
N LEU A 732 12.68 11.66 -0.19
CA LEU A 732 13.65 10.84 0.54
C LEU A 732 13.91 9.47 -0.09
N ALA A 733 12.89 8.80 -0.64
CA ALA A 733 13.06 7.50 -1.27
C ALA A 733 13.83 7.58 -2.61
N ASN A 734 13.68 8.69 -3.34
CA ASN A 734 14.46 8.97 -4.55
C ASN A 734 15.92 9.26 -4.21
N ASP A 735 16.17 10.07 -3.18
CA ASP A 735 17.53 10.33 -2.70
C ASP A 735 18.20 9.07 -2.18
N MET A 736 17.49 8.27 -1.38
CA MET A 736 17.96 6.98 -0.88
C MET A 736 18.44 6.09 -2.03
N TYR A 737 17.62 6.00 -3.10
CA TYR A 737 17.97 5.22 -4.29
C TYR A 737 19.19 5.79 -5.01
N ASN A 738 19.23 7.12 -5.24
CA ASN A 738 20.33 7.76 -5.94
C ASN A 738 21.65 7.61 -5.16
N GLN A 739 21.65 7.87 -3.85
CA GLN A 739 22.83 7.72 -2.99
C GLN A 739 23.33 6.28 -2.97
N ALA A 740 22.47 5.30 -2.70
CA ALA A 740 22.89 3.91 -2.59
C ALA A 740 23.32 3.28 -3.93
N PHE A 741 22.59 3.57 -5.03
CA PHE A 741 22.74 2.82 -6.29
C PHE A 741 23.30 3.62 -7.46
N GLN A 742 23.22 4.95 -7.46
CA GLN A 742 23.82 5.77 -8.52
C GLN A 742 25.19 6.33 -8.12
N PHE A 743 25.30 6.82 -6.88
CA PHE A 743 26.53 7.41 -6.36
C PHE A 743 27.42 6.42 -5.62
N GLY A 744 26.89 5.24 -5.24
CA GLY A 744 27.64 4.22 -4.50
C GLY A 744 27.80 4.53 -3.01
N ASN A 745 27.21 5.61 -2.52
CA ASN A 745 27.22 6.06 -1.13
C ASN A 745 26.26 5.19 -0.29
N THR A 746 26.73 3.99 0.06
CA THR A 746 25.90 2.97 0.72
C THR A 746 25.52 3.39 2.14
N GLY A 747 26.45 4.01 2.88
CA GLY A 747 26.20 4.53 4.23
C GLY A 747 25.13 5.61 4.28
N ARG A 748 25.28 6.66 3.45
CA ARG A 748 24.29 7.74 3.33
C ARG A 748 22.94 7.23 2.83
N GLY A 749 22.93 6.33 1.85
CA GLY A 749 21.70 5.68 1.36
C GLY A 749 20.98 4.87 2.46
N ALA A 750 21.73 4.11 3.26
CA ALA A 750 21.19 3.37 4.40
C ALA A 750 20.63 4.30 5.49
N ALA A 751 21.28 5.44 5.76
CA ALA A 751 20.79 6.44 6.70
C ALA A 751 19.44 7.05 6.26
N LEU A 752 19.29 7.38 4.97
CA LEU A 752 18.03 7.84 4.39
C LEU A 752 16.92 6.78 4.50
N ALA A 753 17.24 5.50 4.25
CA ALA A 753 16.30 4.40 4.43
C ALA A 753 15.81 4.30 5.90
N MET A 754 16.73 4.45 6.86
CA MET A 754 16.39 4.46 8.27
C MET A 754 15.53 5.67 8.66
N LEU A 755 15.78 6.84 8.08
CA LEU A 755 14.96 8.04 8.30
C LEU A 755 13.51 7.80 7.84
N ILE A 756 13.31 7.20 6.67
CA ILE A 756 11.97 6.82 6.18
C ILE A 756 11.32 5.81 7.13
N PHE A 757 12.05 4.78 7.55
CA PHE A 757 11.55 3.74 8.46
C PHE A 757 11.10 4.33 9.80
N VAL A 758 11.93 5.15 10.44
CA VAL A 758 11.61 5.81 11.71
C VAL A 758 10.43 6.77 11.56
N SER A 759 10.32 7.48 10.43
CA SER A 759 9.20 8.39 10.18
C SER A 759 7.86 7.66 10.05
N VAL A 760 7.86 6.45 9.51
CA VAL A 760 6.65 5.62 9.34
C VAL A 760 6.29 4.83 10.61
N MET A 761 7.26 4.59 11.49
CA MET A 761 7.09 3.73 12.68
C MET A 761 5.97 4.17 13.63
N PRO A 762 5.80 5.47 14.00
CA PRO A 762 4.70 5.89 14.87
C PRO A 762 3.34 5.51 14.29
N ILE A 763 3.15 5.68 12.98
CA ILE A 763 1.91 5.36 12.28
C ILE A 763 1.64 3.86 12.34
N MET A 764 2.65 3.04 12.07
CA MET A 764 2.55 1.58 12.18
C MET A 764 2.21 1.13 13.61
N ILE A 765 2.84 1.71 14.63
CA ILE A 765 2.56 1.40 16.03
C ILE A 765 1.11 1.77 16.38
N THR A 766 0.63 2.94 15.96
CA THR A 766 -0.77 3.34 16.20
C THR A 766 -1.76 2.42 15.51
N ASN A 767 -1.48 2.01 14.27
CA ASN A 767 -2.33 1.10 13.52
C ASN A 767 -2.38 -0.29 14.18
N ILE A 768 -1.22 -0.86 14.55
CA ILE A 768 -1.15 -2.17 15.26
C ILE A 768 -1.89 -2.12 16.59
N ARG A 769 -1.67 -1.08 17.41
CA ARG A 769 -2.37 -0.93 18.70
C ARG A 769 -3.87 -0.83 18.54
N ARG A 770 -4.33 -0.26 17.43
CA ARG A 770 -5.75 -0.15 17.15
C ARG A 770 -6.36 -1.50 16.79
N MET A 771 -5.70 -2.28 15.92
CA MET A 771 -6.14 -3.64 15.61
C MET A 771 -6.19 -4.54 16.86
N GLN A 772 -5.26 -4.35 17.80
CA GLN A 772 -5.24 -5.08 19.08
C GLN A 772 -6.35 -4.70 20.06
N ARG A 773 -7.05 -3.56 19.86
CA ARG A 773 -8.19 -3.14 20.70
C ARG A 773 -9.53 -3.56 20.13
N GLU A 774 -9.59 -3.85 18.83
CA GLU A 774 -10.80 -4.27 18.11
C GLU A 774 -11.05 -5.78 18.24
N ASN A 775 -10.01 -6.56 18.56
CA ASN A 775 -10.07 -7.99 18.93
C ASN A 775 -9.93 -8.15 20.45
#